data_AF-A0A9W6X9K6-F1
#
_entry.id   AF-A0A9W6X9K6-F1
#
_cell.length_a   1.000
_cell.length_b   1.000
_cell.length_c   1.000
_cell.angle_alpha   90.00
_cell.angle_beta   90.00
_cell.angle_gamma   90.00
#
_symmetry.space_group_name_H-M   'P 1'
#
loop_
_entity.id
_entity.type
_entity.pdbx_description
1 polymer ?
#
loop_
_entity_poly.entity_id
_entity_poly.type
_entity_poly.pdbx_seq_one_letter_code
_entity_poly.pdbx_strand_id
1 'polypeptide(L)'
;MSSHAVTAGEVNETADGVRNLVHVTDSAMDVDQTGAAPIDEGLYSRQLYVMGREAQLRMGASNVLIVGLNGLGVEIAKNVILAGVKSVTLHDDTPASMLDLSSQFYLTGADTGKPRAAVSVKKLAELNPYVPVRCHTGEITEEFLLGFRAVVLVNAPLKEAKRINAICHAKSIAFVRTEARGVFGSVFCDFGDEFIVSDRDGVEPVSCLISSISNTVPPLVTVNDDTRHGLETGDVVSFREVTGFPFLNDSKPRKVTVTGPFTFTLDTLDAADEKLFEQGQPSSGGYVTQVKQPLVTKFKNLEQALAAPGEFLINDFAKIGRSELLHVAFQALDAFQQKHQGNYPKPGCMQDAEEVVALASELNKQSAAKNEFSVENIDAAESKKIIQALAAGATGVISPMSAFLGGIVGQETLKACSGKFTPIQQFFYFDAVECLPETVHAGTPDEFTPSGSRYDGQIVVFGRTLQEKINKLNMFLVGAGAIGCEMLKNWAMMGVASGKGGNIHITDMDTIEKSNLNRQFLFRSKDVQQAKSSVAARAIKEMNPDVNVHAYVSRVGAESEDQFNDDFFESLSGVCTALDNVEARLYMDQRCLFYGLPMFESGTLGTKGNTQVVVPHKTENYGASRDPPEKSIPICTLKNFPNAIEHTLQWARDWFEGEFFQAPSDVNRYLEGPAFMKELNEQQNTKVETLERLKSSLVDDRPMSFEDCISWARFKFEDLFSNQIKQLLYNFPLDQRPPTPVTFDPQDPLHLDFIVSVANSRAKNYGLKGHTDRDAFAQVLAGIHVPEFAPKKGVKIAASDAELKEGGAAPGLEDADAQCEYILKELPKPSTLAGYRMDPIEFDKDDDSHMEVIVSVSNLRARSYKIPEEDMHKSRFIAGKIIPAIATTTALVTGLVCFEFLKVFQDKPLDHYKNGFVNLALPLFTFAEPIEPKATKTMLKGEEYKWTAWDRLEVDRGDMTLKEFLAYFEKEYDAEVSMLSYGVTILYAMYSQKSRSKERMAMKISDLVRTVTKKPIDPKLKYLILEVCAMDADGEDVELPYLRYHYKQQ
;
A
#
# COMPACT_ATOMS: atom_id res chain seq x y z
N MET A 1 34.81 39.19 -15.55
CA MET A 1 34.65 40.13 -16.68
C MET A 1 33.70 39.46 -17.66
N SER A 2 32.55 39.96 -18.08
CA SER A 2 31.93 41.29 -18.03
C SER A 2 30.45 41.13 -17.69
N SER A 3 29.95 42.05 -16.86
CA SER A 3 28.54 42.29 -16.56
C SER A 3 27.78 42.77 -17.81
N HIS A 4 26.64 42.15 -18.10
CA HIS A 4 25.57 42.81 -18.86
C HIS A 4 24.31 42.86 -18.00
N ALA A 5 24.04 44.08 -17.53
CA ALA A 5 22.76 44.48 -16.98
C ALA A 5 21.78 44.65 -18.16
N VAL A 6 20.58 44.09 -18.03
CA VAL A 6 19.46 44.42 -18.93
C VAL A 6 18.48 45.27 -18.12
N THR A 7 18.40 46.53 -18.53
CA THR A 7 17.51 47.57 -18.00
C THR A 7 16.08 47.39 -18.49
N ALA A 8 15.14 47.92 -17.69
CA ALA A 8 13.71 47.97 -17.92
C ALA A 8 13.30 48.68 -19.23
N GLY A 9 12.25 48.15 -19.87
CA GLY A 9 11.44 48.86 -20.87
C GLY A 9 10.89 47.95 -21.97
N GLU A 10 9.64 47.49 -21.85
CA GLU A 10 8.52 47.96 -22.68
C GLU A 10 7.24 47.19 -22.31
N VAL A 11 6.20 47.99 -22.03
CA VAL A 11 4.87 47.60 -21.58
C VAL A 11 3.99 47.47 -22.83
N ASN A 12 3.35 46.32 -23.04
CA ASN A 12 2.19 46.22 -23.91
C ASN A 12 0.94 46.02 -23.04
N GLU A 13 0.05 47.01 -23.09
CA GLU A 13 -1.27 47.02 -22.44
C GLU A 13 -2.21 45.99 -23.10
N THR A 14 -2.91 45.18 -22.29
CA THR A 14 -4.14 44.48 -22.69
C THR A 14 -5.36 45.12 -22.01
N ALA A 15 -6.52 44.96 -22.66
CA ALA A 15 -7.71 45.82 -22.58
C ALA A 15 -8.56 45.74 -21.29
N ASP A 16 -8.03 45.24 -20.18
CA ASP A 16 -8.82 44.86 -18.99
C ASP A 16 -8.24 45.33 -17.65
N GLY A 17 -7.14 46.09 -17.63
CA GLY A 17 -6.88 47.09 -16.57
C GLY A 17 -6.87 46.65 -15.09
N VAL A 18 -6.66 45.37 -14.76
CA VAL A 18 -6.55 44.86 -13.38
C VAL A 18 -5.17 44.25 -13.13
N ARG A 19 -4.51 44.72 -12.07
CA ARG A 19 -3.13 44.39 -11.67
C ARG A 19 -2.96 42.92 -11.24
N ASN A 20 -1.91 42.28 -11.76
CA ASN A 20 -1.24 41.04 -11.29
C ASN A 20 -2.16 39.97 -10.68
N LEU A 21 -2.90 39.30 -11.56
CA LEU A 21 -3.44 37.96 -11.34
C LEU A 21 -2.27 36.97 -11.41
N VAL A 22 -2.03 36.17 -10.37
CA VAL A 22 -1.35 34.88 -10.55
C VAL A 22 -2.36 33.96 -11.23
N HIS A 23 -2.57 34.21 -12.51
CA HIS A 23 -3.01 33.14 -13.38
C HIS A 23 -1.95 32.05 -13.27
N VAL A 24 -2.37 30.85 -12.89
CA VAL A 24 -1.86 29.64 -13.55
C VAL A 24 -2.17 29.86 -15.03
N THR A 25 -1.36 30.66 -15.73
CA THR A 25 -1.63 30.98 -17.13
C THR A 25 -1.45 29.70 -17.92
N ASP A 26 -2.27 29.57 -18.97
CA ASP A 26 -2.15 28.58 -20.05
C ASP A 26 -0.74 28.50 -20.68
N SER A 27 0.22 29.34 -20.28
CA SER A 27 1.64 29.11 -20.57
C SER A 27 2.26 27.93 -19.80
N ALA A 28 1.52 27.32 -18.87
CA ALA A 28 1.81 25.97 -18.34
C ALA A 28 1.03 24.86 -19.08
N MET A 29 0.12 25.19 -20.00
CA MET A 29 -0.44 24.23 -20.95
C MET A 29 0.44 24.08 -22.20
N ASP A 30 1.30 25.07 -22.49
CA ASP A 30 2.47 24.90 -23.35
C ASP A 30 3.71 24.57 -22.49
N VAL A 31 3.72 23.41 -21.83
CA VAL A 31 5.00 22.71 -21.64
C VAL A 31 5.39 22.21 -23.02
N ASP A 32 5.98 23.11 -23.81
CA ASP A 32 6.72 22.77 -25.01
C ASP A 32 7.60 21.57 -24.63
N GLN A 33 7.48 20.46 -25.36
CA GLN A 33 8.15 19.16 -25.08
C GLN A 33 9.69 19.25 -25.12
N THR A 34 10.27 20.45 -25.08
CA THR A 34 11.63 20.75 -25.49
C THR A 34 12.55 21.19 -24.35
N GLY A 35 12.11 21.20 -23.07
CA GLY A 35 12.95 21.67 -21.95
C GLY A 35 12.92 20.92 -20.61
N ALA A 36 11.88 20.13 -20.31
CA ALA A 36 11.83 19.34 -19.07
C ALA A 36 12.50 17.97 -19.28
N ALA A 37 13.38 17.56 -18.37
CA ALA A 37 13.93 16.21 -18.41
C ALA A 37 12.78 15.19 -18.35
N PRO A 38 12.80 14.14 -19.19
CA PRO A 38 11.76 13.12 -19.18
C PRO A 38 11.69 12.44 -17.81
N ILE A 39 10.48 12.13 -17.34
CA ILE A 39 10.27 11.42 -16.07
C ILE A 39 10.80 9.99 -16.21
N ASP A 40 11.67 9.58 -15.28
CA ASP A 40 12.12 8.20 -15.19
C ASP A 40 11.02 7.31 -14.61
N GLU A 41 10.16 6.77 -15.48
CA GLU A 41 9.05 5.90 -15.08
C GLU A 41 9.52 4.63 -14.37
N GLY A 42 10.74 4.15 -14.63
CA GLY A 42 11.31 2.99 -13.94
C GLY A 42 11.65 3.27 -12.47
N LEU A 43 12.00 4.52 -12.12
CA LEU A 43 12.22 4.94 -10.73
C LEU A 43 10.90 5.33 -10.05
N TYR A 44 10.08 6.17 -10.70
CA TYR A 44 8.88 6.77 -10.12
C TYR A 44 7.60 5.97 -10.33
N SER A 45 7.66 4.77 -10.94
CA SER A 45 6.51 3.91 -11.29
C SER A 45 5.38 3.95 -10.26
N ARG A 46 5.65 3.57 -9.00
CA ARG A 46 4.60 3.46 -7.97
C ARG A 46 4.06 4.80 -7.49
N GLN A 47 4.90 5.84 -7.54
CA GLN A 47 4.52 7.20 -7.18
C GLN A 47 3.69 7.88 -8.29
N LEU A 48 3.94 7.54 -9.56
CA LEU A 48 3.16 8.08 -10.68
C LEU A 48 1.69 7.66 -10.60
N TYR A 49 1.38 6.48 -10.09
CA TYR A 49 -0.01 6.07 -9.81
C TYR A 49 -0.65 6.78 -8.60
N VAL A 50 0.11 7.58 -7.86
CA VAL A 50 -0.39 8.41 -6.75
C VAL A 50 -0.50 9.87 -7.19
N MET A 51 0.61 10.42 -7.68
CA MET A 51 0.72 11.83 -8.03
C MET A 51 0.21 12.11 -9.45
N GLY A 52 0.38 11.18 -10.38
CA GLY A 52 0.14 11.42 -11.80
C GLY A 52 1.27 12.21 -12.47
N ARG A 53 1.35 12.08 -13.80
CA ARG A 53 2.42 12.67 -14.62
C ARG A 53 2.50 14.18 -14.50
N GLU A 54 1.36 14.86 -14.53
CA GLU A 54 1.28 16.32 -14.49
C GLU A 54 1.79 16.89 -13.15
N ALA A 55 1.35 16.33 -12.02
CA ALA A 55 1.83 16.73 -10.70
C ALA A 55 3.34 16.50 -10.54
N GLN A 56 3.85 15.38 -11.08
CA GLN A 56 5.29 15.07 -11.06
C GLN A 56 6.10 16.10 -11.87
N LEU A 57 5.61 16.56 -13.02
CA LEU A 57 6.27 17.62 -13.80
C LEU A 57 6.32 18.94 -13.01
N ARG A 58 5.21 19.35 -12.37
CA ARG A 58 5.16 20.55 -11.52
C ARG A 58 6.14 20.45 -10.33
N MET A 59 6.23 19.28 -9.70
CA MET A 59 7.23 19.00 -8.66
C MET A 59 8.66 19.11 -9.20
N GLY A 60 8.95 18.50 -10.35
CA GLY A 60 10.26 18.57 -11.02
C GLY A 60 10.71 19.98 -11.42
N ALA A 61 9.79 20.95 -11.42
CA ALA A 61 10.06 22.38 -11.64
C ALA A 61 10.22 23.20 -10.34
N SER A 62 9.94 22.62 -9.17
CA SER A 62 9.83 23.33 -7.89
C SER A 62 11.09 23.20 -7.01
N ASN A 63 11.67 24.33 -6.58
CA ASN A 63 12.75 24.35 -5.57
C ASN A 63 12.15 24.40 -4.15
N VAL A 64 12.70 23.61 -3.22
CA VAL A 64 12.25 23.55 -1.83
C VAL A 64 13.37 23.95 -0.87
N LEU A 65 13.06 24.79 0.12
CA LEU A 65 13.93 25.12 1.25
C LEU A 65 13.45 24.41 2.52
N ILE A 66 14.36 23.76 3.24
CA ILE A 66 14.08 23.13 4.55
C ILE A 66 15.00 23.76 5.59
N VAL A 67 14.39 24.41 6.59
CA VAL A 67 15.03 25.12 7.69
C VAL A 67 14.92 24.30 8.97
N GLY A 68 16.07 23.87 9.51
CA GLY A 68 16.18 22.96 10.66
C GLY A 68 16.29 21.49 10.25
N LEU A 69 17.40 20.83 10.61
CA LEU A 69 17.80 19.48 10.20
C LEU A 69 18.07 18.54 11.40
N ASN A 70 17.22 18.62 12.42
CA ASN A 70 17.09 17.56 13.42
C ASN A 70 16.36 16.33 12.84
N GLY A 71 15.91 15.39 13.67
CA GLY A 71 15.17 14.20 13.23
C GLY A 71 13.96 14.49 12.33
N LEU A 72 13.13 15.46 12.69
CA LEU A 72 11.96 15.83 11.89
C LEU A 72 12.38 16.45 10.55
N GLY A 73 13.37 17.35 10.56
CA GLY A 73 13.86 18.00 9.34
C GLY A 73 14.47 17.03 8.33
N VAL A 74 15.27 16.07 8.80
CA VAL A 74 15.87 15.06 7.91
C VAL A 74 14.82 14.10 7.34
N GLU A 75 13.76 13.79 8.09
CA GLU A 75 12.65 12.96 7.62
C GLU A 75 11.88 13.65 6.48
N ILE A 76 11.57 14.94 6.65
CA ILE A 76 10.92 15.76 5.61
C ILE A 76 11.81 15.83 4.38
N ALA A 77 13.09 16.12 4.55
CA ALA A 77 14.05 16.18 3.45
C ALA A 77 14.13 14.86 2.68
N LYS A 78 14.21 13.72 3.38
CA LYS A 78 14.19 12.39 2.78
C LYS A 78 12.95 12.21 1.90
N ASN A 79 11.76 12.48 2.43
CA ASN A 79 10.50 12.31 1.68
C ASN A 79 10.43 13.22 0.44
N VAL A 80 10.80 14.49 0.56
CA VAL A 80 10.76 15.46 -0.55
C VAL A 80 11.79 15.13 -1.63
N ILE A 81 13.00 14.68 -1.25
CA ILE A 81 14.05 14.29 -2.20
C ILE A 81 13.63 13.03 -2.97
N LEU A 82 13.13 12.01 -2.27
CA LEU A 82 12.64 10.78 -2.89
C LEU A 82 11.49 11.05 -3.87
N ALA A 83 10.65 12.03 -3.57
CA ALA A 83 9.53 12.42 -4.42
C ALA A 83 9.95 13.10 -5.74
N GLY A 84 11.19 13.60 -5.86
CA GLY A 84 11.69 14.13 -7.13
C GLY A 84 11.28 15.58 -7.42
N VAL A 85 11.59 16.50 -6.51
CA VAL A 85 11.48 17.95 -6.76
C VAL A 85 12.68 18.49 -7.56
N LYS A 86 12.63 19.72 -8.07
CA LYS A 86 13.74 20.32 -8.85
C LYS A 86 15.06 20.37 -8.07
N SER A 87 15.01 20.82 -6.82
CA SER A 87 16.16 20.85 -5.91
C SER A 87 15.70 21.03 -4.47
N VAL A 88 16.53 20.58 -3.53
CA VAL A 88 16.33 20.81 -2.10
C VAL A 88 17.52 21.58 -1.54
N THR A 89 17.24 22.68 -0.84
CA THR A 89 18.25 23.42 -0.08
C THR A 89 18.00 23.23 1.41
N LEU A 90 19.05 22.86 2.13
CA LEU A 90 19.04 22.64 3.57
C LEU A 90 19.66 23.85 4.25
N HIS A 91 19.06 24.30 5.34
CA HIS A 91 19.60 25.36 6.19
C HIS A 91 19.50 24.97 7.67
N ASP A 92 20.64 24.69 8.30
CA ASP A 92 20.77 24.47 9.73
C ASP A 92 22.23 24.58 10.17
N ASP A 93 22.60 25.76 10.68
CA ASP A 93 23.92 26.05 11.24
C ASP A 93 24.06 25.53 12.70
N THR A 94 23.00 24.98 13.29
CA THR A 94 23.04 24.45 14.65
C THR A 94 24.02 23.27 14.72
N PRO A 95 24.93 23.24 15.70
CA PRO A 95 25.79 22.09 15.94
C PRO A 95 24.97 20.84 16.28
N ALA A 96 25.32 19.71 15.69
CA ALA A 96 24.78 18.40 16.04
C ALA A 96 25.09 18.06 17.51
N SER A 97 24.14 17.44 18.19
CA SER A 97 24.21 17.04 19.60
C SER A 97 23.76 15.59 19.80
N MET A 98 24.05 15.01 20.97
CA MET A 98 23.59 13.65 21.30
C MET A 98 22.07 13.50 21.33
N LEU A 99 21.33 14.59 21.63
CA LEU A 99 19.87 14.63 21.54
C LEU A 99 19.37 14.40 20.10
N ASP A 100 20.11 14.89 19.10
CA ASP A 100 19.72 14.78 17.69
C ASP A 100 19.79 13.34 17.19
N LEU A 101 20.72 12.51 17.71
CA LEU A 101 20.94 11.13 17.26
C LEU A 101 19.79 10.16 17.60
N SER A 102 18.83 10.58 18.44
CA SER A 102 17.64 9.79 18.79
C SER A 102 16.60 9.73 17.66
N SER A 103 16.76 10.54 16.62
CA SER A 103 15.83 10.60 15.48
C SER A 103 16.49 11.00 14.17
N GLN A 104 17.67 11.63 14.19
CA GLN A 104 18.41 12.02 12.99
C GLN A 104 19.30 10.86 12.51
N PHE A 105 18.76 10.03 11.62
CA PHE A 105 19.35 8.78 11.13
C PHE A 105 20.59 8.93 10.22
N TYR A 106 21.01 10.15 9.90
CA TYR A 106 22.22 10.45 9.13
C TYR A 106 23.36 11.04 9.96
N LEU A 107 23.11 11.50 11.18
CA LEU A 107 24.15 11.89 12.12
C LEU A 107 24.79 10.68 12.79
N THR A 108 26.09 10.79 13.04
CA THR A 108 26.84 9.84 13.86
C THR A 108 27.44 10.54 15.08
N GLY A 109 27.91 9.78 16.06
CA GLY A 109 28.58 10.37 17.24
C GLY A 109 29.77 11.26 16.85
N ALA A 110 30.46 10.94 15.76
CA ALA A 110 31.59 11.69 15.22
C ALA A 110 31.21 13.04 14.58
N ASP A 111 29.92 13.32 14.41
CA ASP A 111 29.41 14.57 13.84
C ASP A 111 29.00 15.60 14.88
N THR A 112 28.97 15.21 16.17
CA THR A 112 28.69 16.11 17.30
C THR A 112 29.57 17.36 17.23
N GLY A 113 28.94 18.54 17.37
CA GLY A 113 29.59 19.84 17.28
C GLY A 113 29.68 20.42 15.86
N LYS A 114 29.39 19.65 14.80
CA LYS A 114 29.38 20.15 13.41
C LYS A 114 27.98 20.62 12.99
N PRO A 115 27.83 21.58 12.05
CA PRO A 115 26.52 22.02 11.56
C PRO A 115 25.72 20.88 10.94
N ARG A 116 24.47 20.67 11.40
CA ARG A 116 23.63 19.52 10.99
C ARG A 116 23.38 19.46 9.48
N ALA A 117 23.13 20.59 8.83
CA ALA A 117 22.88 20.62 7.39
C ALA A 117 24.14 20.24 6.60
N ALA A 118 25.31 20.77 6.98
CA ALA A 118 26.58 20.53 6.29
C ALA A 118 27.00 19.06 6.32
N VAL A 119 26.75 18.34 7.42
CA VAL A 119 27.08 16.91 7.53
C VAL A 119 26.06 16.00 6.85
N SER A 120 24.80 16.42 6.75
CA SER A 120 23.71 15.60 6.21
C SER A 120 23.56 15.69 4.69
N VAL A 121 24.02 16.80 4.08
CA VAL A 121 23.80 17.11 2.66
C VAL A 121 24.22 15.99 1.72
N LYS A 122 25.36 15.34 1.99
CA LYS A 122 25.89 14.27 1.13
C LYS A 122 25.01 13.02 1.17
N LYS A 123 24.64 12.56 2.36
CA LYS A 123 23.79 11.37 2.53
C LYS A 123 22.39 11.56 1.96
N LEU A 124 21.84 12.78 2.07
CA LEU A 124 20.57 13.15 1.47
C LEU A 124 20.65 13.19 -0.07
N ALA A 125 21.73 13.71 -0.64
CA ALA A 125 21.94 13.74 -2.10
C ALA A 125 22.01 12.33 -2.73
N GLU A 126 22.42 11.30 -1.97
CA GLU A 126 22.49 9.92 -2.46
C GLU A 126 21.11 9.24 -2.62
N LEU A 127 20.04 9.83 -2.06
CA LEU A 127 18.70 9.26 -2.13
C LEU A 127 18.10 9.30 -3.53
N ASN A 128 18.36 10.39 -4.26
CA ASN A 128 17.79 10.59 -5.59
C ASN A 128 18.76 11.38 -6.48
N PRO A 129 19.36 10.75 -7.51
CA PRO A 129 20.34 11.41 -8.36
C PRO A 129 19.73 12.54 -9.22
N TYR A 130 18.41 12.58 -9.37
CA TYR A 130 17.70 13.63 -10.10
C TYR A 130 17.48 14.91 -9.28
N VAL A 131 17.73 14.89 -7.96
CA VAL A 131 17.45 16.01 -7.07
C VAL A 131 18.75 16.54 -6.47
N PRO A 132 19.30 17.66 -6.96
CA PRO A 132 20.42 18.33 -6.33
C PRO A 132 20.06 18.77 -4.91
N VAL A 133 20.89 18.37 -3.94
CA VAL A 133 20.76 18.79 -2.54
C VAL A 133 21.90 19.75 -2.21
N ARG A 134 21.55 20.94 -1.69
CA ARG A 134 22.49 22.01 -1.37
C ARG A 134 22.42 22.39 0.10
N CYS A 135 23.48 22.98 0.62
CA CYS A 135 23.53 23.54 1.96
C CYS A 135 23.67 25.06 1.87
N HIS A 136 22.87 25.78 2.63
CA HIS A 136 22.95 27.23 2.82
C HIS A 136 23.26 27.55 4.29
N THR A 137 24.15 28.51 4.53
CA THR A 137 24.59 28.95 5.87
C THR A 137 24.40 30.45 6.00
N GLY A 138 24.14 30.95 7.21
CA GLY A 138 23.95 32.39 7.47
C GLY A 138 22.49 32.84 7.41
N GLU A 139 22.27 34.15 7.25
CA GLU A 139 20.94 34.76 7.36
C GLU A 139 19.99 34.35 6.23
N ILE A 140 18.73 34.08 6.56
CA ILE A 140 17.64 33.87 5.60
C ILE A 140 17.04 35.24 5.24
N THR A 141 17.46 35.80 4.11
CA THR A 141 16.96 37.08 3.58
C THR A 141 15.73 36.91 2.68
N GLU A 142 15.01 37.99 2.42
CA GLU A 142 13.89 37.98 1.46
C GLU A 142 14.36 37.57 0.06
N GLU A 143 15.50 38.09 -0.41
CA GLU A 143 16.06 37.77 -1.74
C GLU A 143 16.38 36.29 -1.88
N PHE A 144 16.85 35.65 -0.80
CA PHE A 144 17.10 34.22 -0.79
C PHE A 144 15.80 33.42 -0.88
N LEU A 145 14.75 33.83 -0.15
CA LEU A 145 13.46 33.15 -0.14
C LEU A 145 12.76 33.16 -1.52
N LEU A 146 12.94 34.23 -2.32
CA LEU A 146 12.37 34.35 -3.67
C LEU A 146 12.79 33.21 -4.64
N GLY A 147 13.85 32.46 -4.33
CA GLY A 147 14.30 31.32 -5.13
C GLY A 147 13.49 30.03 -4.97
N PHE A 148 12.55 29.98 -4.03
CA PHE A 148 11.86 28.76 -3.62
C PHE A 148 10.36 28.80 -3.90
N ARG A 149 9.81 27.64 -4.29
CA ARG A 149 8.35 27.45 -4.40
C ARG A 149 7.72 27.16 -3.04
N ALA A 150 8.41 26.38 -2.22
CA ALA A 150 7.97 26.00 -0.89
C ALA A 150 9.10 26.14 0.14
N VAL A 151 8.76 26.63 1.32
CA VAL A 151 9.66 26.83 2.47
C VAL A 151 9.10 26.10 3.67
N VAL A 152 9.88 25.17 4.22
CA VAL A 152 9.51 24.37 5.40
C VAL A 152 10.36 24.80 6.59
N LEU A 153 9.72 25.22 7.67
CA LEU A 153 10.34 25.61 8.93
C LEU A 153 10.09 24.56 10.01
N VAL A 154 11.17 23.99 10.56
CA VAL A 154 11.12 22.90 11.52
C VAL A 154 11.63 23.37 12.87
N ASN A 155 10.80 23.24 13.91
CA ASN A 155 11.15 23.55 15.31
C ASN A 155 11.73 24.97 15.52
N ALA A 156 11.41 25.91 14.63
CA ALA A 156 11.94 27.26 14.66
C ALA A 156 11.22 28.16 15.70
N PRO A 157 11.95 29.08 16.37
CA PRO A 157 11.33 30.03 17.29
C PRO A 157 10.20 30.82 16.62
N LEU A 158 9.07 31.01 17.33
CA LEU A 158 7.87 31.64 16.77
C LEU A 158 8.12 33.03 16.14
N LYS A 159 8.99 33.84 16.75
CA LYS A 159 9.37 35.15 16.21
C LYS A 159 9.93 35.07 14.79
N GLU A 160 10.82 34.10 14.56
CA GLU A 160 11.45 33.91 13.25
C GLU A 160 10.47 33.29 12.26
N ALA A 161 9.64 32.36 12.72
CA ALA A 161 8.58 31.77 11.90
C ALA A 161 7.60 32.84 11.39
N LYS A 162 7.17 33.77 12.24
CA LYS A 162 6.32 34.91 11.83
C LYS A 162 7.00 35.79 10.78
N ARG A 163 8.29 36.10 10.96
CA ARG A 163 9.07 36.92 10.01
C ARG A 163 9.13 36.26 8.64
N ILE A 164 9.54 35.00 8.58
CA ILE A 164 9.69 34.27 7.31
C ILE A 164 8.32 34.04 6.66
N ASN A 165 7.29 33.67 7.43
CA ASN A 165 5.95 33.49 6.90
C ASN A 165 5.39 34.79 6.29
N ALA A 166 5.53 35.94 6.96
CA ALA A 166 5.05 37.21 6.44
C ALA A 166 5.66 37.54 5.06
N ILE A 167 6.96 37.25 4.88
CA ILE A 167 7.62 37.39 3.58
C ILE A 167 7.05 36.38 2.58
N CYS A 168 6.96 35.10 2.95
CA CYS A 168 6.48 34.05 2.06
C CYS A 168 5.06 34.32 1.57
N HIS A 169 4.14 34.65 2.48
CA HIS A 169 2.75 34.98 2.19
C HIS A 169 2.65 36.16 1.23
N ALA A 170 3.36 37.26 1.50
CA ALA A 170 3.35 38.46 0.66
C ALA A 170 3.95 38.25 -0.74
N LYS A 171 4.76 37.19 -0.94
CA LYS A 171 5.38 36.84 -2.22
C LYS A 171 4.78 35.58 -2.85
N SER A 172 3.68 35.05 -2.31
CA SER A 172 3.04 33.83 -2.78
C SER A 172 3.98 32.60 -2.82
N ILE A 173 4.90 32.53 -1.85
CA ILE A 173 5.74 31.36 -1.59
C ILE A 173 4.99 30.48 -0.58
N ALA A 174 4.81 29.20 -0.91
CA ALA A 174 4.14 28.29 0.01
C ALA A 174 4.99 28.08 1.27
N PHE A 175 4.37 28.19 2.42
CA PHE A 175 5.02 28.10 3.72
C PHE A 175 4.42 26.97 4.54
N VAL A 176 5.28 26.15 5.14
CA VAL A 176 4.87 25.13 6.12
C VAL A 176 5.72 25.29 7.38
N ARG A 177 5.08 25.44 8.54
CA ARG A 177 5.75 25.38 9.85
C ARG A 177 5.37 24.08 10.52
N THR A 178 6.33 23.41 11.15
CA THR A 178 6.06 22.22 11.94
C THR A 178 6.91 22.15 13.20
N GLU A 179 6.34 21.58 14.26
CA GLU A 179 7.06 21.32 15.48
C GLU A 179 6.82 19.91 16.02
N ALA A 180 7.89 19.27 16.50
CA ALA A 180 7.86 18.03 17.28
C ALA A 180 8.44 18.27 18.68
N ARG A 181 7.64 17.95 19.71
CA ARG A 181 7.95 18.13 21.14
C ARG A 181 7.54 16.86 21.89
N GLY A 182 8.46 15.91 21.99
CA GLY A 182 8.20 14.58 22.54
C GLY A 182 7.07 13.88 21.79
N VAL A 183 5.98 13.57 22.49
CA VAL A 183 4.77 12.94 21.92
C VAL A 183 3.77 13.94 21.33
N PHE A 184 4.12 15.22 21.23
CA PHE A 184 3.27 16.28 20.67
C PHE A 184 3.80 16.79 19.34
N GLY A 185 2.88 17.11 18.43
CA GLY A 185 3.17 17.58 17.09
C GLY A 185 2.27 18.73 16.67
N SER A 186 2.81 19.65 15.87
CA SER A 186 2.02 20.67 15.18
C SER A 186 2.47 20.85 13.73
N VAL A 187 1.52 21.18 12.86
CA VAL A 187 1.72 21.58 11.47
C VAL A 187 0.85 22.80 11.18
N PHE A 188 1.42 23.79 10.51
CA PHE A 188 0.74 24.95 9.98
C PHE A 188 1.09 25.11 8.50
N CYS A 189 0.08 25.29 7.65
CA CYS A 189 0.25 25.51 6.23
C CYS A 189 -0.30 26.88 5.83
N ASP A 190 0.45 27.60 5.00
CA ASP A 190 0.05 28.86 4.39
C ASP A 190 0.54 28.89 2.94
N PHE A 191 -0.38 28.66 1.99
CA PHE A 191 -0.08 28.64 0.56
C PHE A 191 -0.47 29.95 -0.15
N GLY A 192 -0.67 31.03 0.62
CA GLY A 192 -0.98 32.37 0.12
C GLY A 192 -2.48 32.66 0.01
N ASP A 193 -2.79 33.86 -0.49
CA ASP A 193 -4.16 34.38 -0.60
C ASP A 193 -5.07 33.51 -1.48
N GLU A 194 -4.52 32.91 -2.53
CA GLU A 194 -5.23 32.03 -3.46
C GLU A 194 -4.33 30.88 -3.93
N PHE A 195 -4.73 29.65 -3.62
CA PHE A 195 -4.04 28.43 -4.05
C PHE A 195 -5.01 27.47 -4.74
N ILE A 196 -4.67 27.05 -5.96
CA ILE A 196 -5.52 26.20 -6.80
C ILE A 196 -5.14 24.73 -6.61
N VAL A 197 -6.11 23.94 -6.16
CA VAL A 197 -6.05 22.48 -6.08
C VAL A 197 -6.72 21.92 -7.34
N SER A 198 -5.96 21.32 -8.25
CA SER A 198 -6.47 20.77 -9.51
C SER A 198 -7.15 19.40 -9.34
N ASP A 199 -6.75 18.66 -8.31
CA ASP A 199 -7.31 17.34 -7.97
C ASP A 199 -7.37 17.25 -6.45
N ARG A 200 -8.57 17.07 -5.89
CA ARG A 200 -8.84 17.22 -4.46
C ARG A 200 -8.54 15.96 -3.66
N ASP A 201 -8.71 14.80 -4.28
CA ASP A 201 -8.80 13.50 -3.59
C ASP A 201 -7.94 12.40 -4.23
N GLY A 202 -7.43 12.60 -5.45
CA GLY A 202 -6.71 11.59 -6.24
C GLY A 202 -7.54 10.38 -6.62
N VAL A 203 -8.86 10.48 -6.53
CA VAL A 203 -9.76 9.43 -6.99
C VAL A 203 -10.00 9.65 -8.46
N GLU A 204 -9.77 8.61 -9.26
CA GLU A 204 -10.05 8.64 -10.70
C GLU A 204 -11.48 9.10 -10.98
N PRO A 205 -11.70 9.97 -11.98
CA PRO A 205 -13.04 10.40 -12.33
C PRO A 205 -13.92 9.21 -12.69
N VAL A 206 -15.09 9.12 -12.05
CA VAL A 206 -15.99 8.00 -12.29
C VAL A 206 -16.53 8.04 -13.72
N SER A 207 -16.50 6.91 -14.43
CA SER A 207 -17.07 6.76 -15.76
C SER A 207 -18.05 5.59 -15.81
N CYS A 208 -19.25 5.83 -16.33
CA CYS A 208 -20.33 4.85 -16.34
C CYS A 208 -20.96 4.73 -17.73
N LEU A 209 -21.38 3.52 -18.07
CA LEU A 209 -22.20 3.26 -19.24
C LEU A 209 -23.66 3.67 -18.97
N ILE A 210 -24.25 4.42 -19.90
CA ILE A 210 -25.61 4.92 -19.81
C ILE A 210 -26.58 3.88 -20.39
N SER A 211 -27.55 3.48 -19.58
CA SER A 211 -28.69 2.67 -20.02
C SER A 211 -29.73 3.53 -20.74
N SER A 212 -30.11 4.65 -20.12
CA SER A 212 -31.05 5.58 -20.72
C SER A 212 -30.89 7.03 -20.23
N ILE A 213 -31.35 7.98 -21.05
CA ILE A 213 -31.57 9.37 -20.66
C ILE A 213 -33.01 9.72 -21.01
N SER A 214 -33.78 10.22 -20.04
CA SER A 214 -35.15 10.69 -20.28
C SER A 214 -35.16 12.09 -20.90
N ASN A 215 -36.26 12.41 -21.59
CA ASN A 215 -36.56 13.75 -22.11
C ASN A 215 -37.36 14.61 -21.11
N THR A 216 -37.24 14.31 -19.81
CA THR A 216 -37.86 15.13 -18.74
C THR A 216 -37.00 16.35 -18.43
N VAL A 217 -37.57 17.33 -17.73
CA VAL A 217 -36.82 18.48 -17.18
C VAL A 217 -37.05 18.51 -15.66
N PRO A 218 -36.04 18.21 -14.83
CA PRO A 218 -34.68 17.84 -15.22
C PRO A 218 -34.61 16.43 -15.86
N PRO A 219 -33.66 16.18 -16.78
CA PRO A 219 -33.50 14.89 -17.43
C PRO A 219 -32.91 13.88 -16.44
N LEU A 220 -33.49 12.67 -16.43
CA LEU A 220 -33.06 11.55 -15.60
C LEU A 220 -32.12 10.67 -16.42
N VAL A 221 -30.91 10.48 -15.91
CA VAL A 221 -29.93 9.52 -16.44
C VAL A 221 -30.01 8.25 -15.62
N THR A 222 -30.10 7.11 -16.29
CA THR A 222 -30.00 5.78 -15.71
C THR A 222 -28.76 5.10 -16.27
N VAL A 223 -27.87 4.62 -15.39
CA VAL A 223 -26.65 3.87 -15.78
C VAL A 223 -26.93 2.37 -15.79
N ASN A 224 -25.98 1.59 -16.30
CA ASN A 224 -26.06 0.12 -16.25
C ASN A 224 -26.10 -0.40 -14.79
N ASP A 225 -26.96 -1.38 -14.53
CA ASP A 225 -27.21 -1.98 -13.21
C ASP A 225 -26.02 -2.83 -12.71
N ASP A 226 -25.07 -3.19 -13.58
CA ASP A 226 -23.89 -3.98 -13.22
C ASP A 226 -22.98 -3.27 -12.19
N THR A 227 -22.97 -1.93 -12.18
CA THR A 227 -22.16 -1.12 -11.25
C THR A 227 -22.85 0.20 -10.89
N ARG A 228 -22.90 0.51 -9.58
CA ARG A 228 -23.39 1.81 -9.09
C ARG A 228 -22.57 2.96 -9.69
N HIS A 229 -23.19 4.11 -9.95
CA HIS A 229 -22.50 5.23 -10.60
C HIS A 229 -21.47 5.96 -9.75
N GLY A 230 -21.47 5.80 -8.42
CA GLY A 230 -20.46 6.39 -7.53
C GLY A 230 -20.44 7.92 -7.40
N LEU A 231 -21.17 8.65 -8.25
CA LEU A 231 -21.32 10.12 -8.18
C LEU A 231 -22.03 10.58 -6.90
N GLU A 232 -21.70 11.79 -6.46
CA GLU A 232 -22.35 12.53 -5.36
C GLU A 232 -23.13 13.75 -5.88
N THR A 233 -24.17 14.18 -5.14
CA THR A 233 -24.91 15.39 -5.49
C THR A 233 -23.97 16.59 -5.43
N GLY A 234 -23.86 17.31 -6.56
CA GLY A 234 -22.92 18.40 -6.73
C GLY A 234 -21.74 18.10 -7.64
N ASP A 235 -21.49 16.82 -7.95
CA ASP A 235 -20.55 16.43 -8.98
C ASP A 235 -20.93 17.01 -10.34
N VAL A 236 -19.93 17.15 -11.20
CA VAL A 236 -20.09 17.66 -12.56
C VAL A 236 -19.69 16.57 -13.54
N VAL A 237 -20.44 16.37 -14.62
CA VAL A 237 -20.21 15.30 -15.60
C VAL A 237 -20.20 15.79 -17.04
N SER A 238 -19.50 15.05 -17.89
CA SER A 238 -19.47 15.18 -19.35
C SER A 238 -19.94 13.88 -20.02
N PHE A 239 -20.30 13.96 -21.31
CA PHE A 239 -20.91 12.86 -22.04
C PHE A 239 -20.14 12.55 -23.33
N ARG A 240 -20.19 11.28 -23.76
CA ARG A 240 -19.74 10.85 -25.09
C ARG A 240 -20.62 9.73 -25.63
N GLU A 241 -20.69 9.59 -26.94
CA GLU A 241 -21.46 8.56 -27.65
C GLU A 241 -22.97 8.55 -27.33
N VAL A 242 -23.54 9.67 -26.88
CA VAL A 242 -24.98 9.81 -26.63
C VAL A 242 -25.67 10.14 -27.95
N THR A 243 -26.59 9.28 -28.40
CA THR A 243 -27.22 9.38 -29.73
C THR A 243 -28.58 10.10 -29.72
N GLY A 244 -29.41 9.92 -28.69
CA GLY A 244 -30.71 10.58 -28.57
C GLY A 244 -30.63 12.05 -28.17
N PHE A 245 -29.50 12.47 -27.60
CA PHE A 245 -29.17 13.86 -27.27
C PHE A 245 -27.76 14.23 -27.76
N PRO A 246 -27.53 14.37 -29.09
CA PRO A 246 -26.19 14.55 -29.65
C PRO A 246 -25.43 15.76 -29.11
N PHE A 247 -26.14 16.83 -28.75
CA PHE A 247 -25.55 18.04 -28.19
C PHE A 247 -24.79 17.79 -26.88
N LEU A 248 -25.13 16.72 -26.14
CA LEU A 248 -24.44 16.40 -24.89
C LEU A 248 -22.97 16.05 -25.10
N ASN A 249 -22.61 15.46 -26.23
CA ASN A 249 -21.25 15.00 -26.52
C ASN A 249 -20.22 16.13 -26.61
N ASP A 250 -20.68 17.34 -26.98
CA ASP A 250 -19.84 18.54 -27.11
C ASP A 250 -20.28 19.65 -26.12
N SER A 251 -21.14 19.32 -25.15
CA SER A 251 -21.68 20.29 -24.20
C SER A 251 -20.72 20.59 -23.05
N LYS A 252 -20.94 21.75 -22.41
CA LYS A 252 -20.27 22.07 -21.14
C LYS A 252 -20.64 21.05 -20.07
N PRO A 253 -19.72 20.72 -19.14
CA PRO A 253 -20.01 19.81 -18.04
C PRO A 253 -21.21 20.28 -17.19
N ARG A 254 -22.01 19.34 -16.71
CA ARG A 254 -23.30 19.58 -16.04
C ARG A 254 -23.31 19.05 -14.63
N LYS A 255 -23.93 19.80 -13.72
CA LYS A 255 -24.06 19.39 -12.33
C LYS A 255 -25.08 18.26 -12.19
N VAL A 256 -24.79 17.33 -11.27
CA VAL A 256 -25.57 16.14 -10.99
C VAL A 256 -26.32 16.27 -9.66
N THR A 257 -27.57 15.83 -9.64
CA THR A 257 -28.33 15.55 -8.42
C THR A 257 -28.66 14.07 -8.35
N VAL A 258 -28.09 13.37 -7.37
CA VAL A 258 -28.24 11.92 -7.21
C VAL A 258 -29.66 11.59 -6.74
N THR A 259 -30.34 10.66 -7.43
CA THR A 259 -31.71 10.21 -7.08
C THR A 259 -31.74 8.76 -6.59
N GLY A 260 -30.68 7.99 -6.83
CA GLY A 260 -30.52 6.61 -6.37
C GLY A 260 -29.10 6.11 -6.66
N PRO A 261 -28.80 4.82 -6.46
CA PRO A 261 -27.47 4.26 -6.75
C PRO A 261 -27.16 4.06 -8.25
N PHE A 262 -28.20 4.08 -9.09
CA PHE A 262 -28.12 3.86 -10.55
C PHE A 262 -28.73 5.01 -11.36
N THR A 263 -29.23 6.05 -10.68
CA THR A 263 -29.97 7.13 -11.32
C THR A 263 -29.62 8.49 -10.73
N PHE A 264 -29.59 9.50 -11.60
CA PHE A 264 -29.38 10.89 -11.19
C PHE A 264 -29.99 11.84 -12.23
N THR A 265 -30.25 13.09 -11.84
CA THR A 265 -30.74 14.13 -12.74
C THR A 265 -29.64 15.14 -13.08
N LEU A 266 -29.76 15.80 -14.23
CA LEU A 266 -28.85 16.86 -14.66
C LEU A 266 -29.48 18.24 -14.50
N ASP A 267 -28.66 19.21 -14.11
CA ASP A 267 -29.03 20.63 -14.22
C ASP A 267 -29.01 21.05 -15.70
N THR A 268 -30.04 21.81 -16.10
CA THR A 268 -30.07 22.49 -17.41
C THR A 268 -29.27 23.78 -17.34
N LEU A 269 -28.62 24.14 -18.45
CA LEU A 269 -27.74 25.32 -18.49
C LEU A 269 -28.54 26.62 -18.64
N ASP A 270 -29.62 26.58 -19.42
CA ASP A 270 -30.52 27.69 -19.69
C ASP A 270 -31.86 27.19 -20.29
N ALA A 271 -32.78 28.12 -20.58
CA ALA A 271 -34.08 27.79 -21.15
C ALA A 271 -34.03 27.28 -22.61
N ALA A 272 -32.93 27.49 -23.33
CA ALA A 272 -32.75 26.89 -24.67
C ALA A 272 -32.33 25.42 -24.54
N ASP A 273 -31.50 25.11 -23.55
CA ASP A 273 -31.06 23.78 -23.19
C ASP A 273 -32.21 22.89 -22.68
N GLU A 274 -33.13 23.44 -21.88
CA GLU A 274 -34.38 22.74 -21.50
C GLU A 274 -35.17 22.26 -22.72
N LYS A 275 -35.32 23.11 -23.74
CA LYS A 275 -36.02 22.77 -24.98
C LYS A 275 -35.31 21.67 -25.77
N LEU A 276 -33.97 21.60 -25.71
CA LEU A 276 -33.22 20.53 -26.37
C LEU A 276 -33.53 19.16 -25.74
N PHE A 277 -33.75 19.11 -24.42
CA PHE A 277 -34.18 17.88 -23.75
C PHE A 277 -35.65 17.53 -24.07
N GLU A 278 -36.56 18.49 -24.00
CA GLU A 278 -37.98 18.27 -24.31
C GLU A 278 -38.22 17.78 -25.75
N GLN A 279 -37.42 18.29 -26.69
CA GLN A 279 -37.49 17.93 -28.12
C GLN A 279 -36.67 16.69 -28.49
N GLY A 280 -35.79 16.24 -27.59
CA GLY A 280 -34.95 15.07 -27.81
C GLY A 280 -35.71 13.76 -27.68
N GLN A 281 -35.10 12.68 -28.16
CA GLN A 281 -35.64 11.33 -28.00
C GLN A 281 -34.90 10.62 -26.86
N PRO A 282 -35.61 9.80 -26.04
CA PRO A 282 -34.95 8.96 -25.05
C PRO A 282 -33.77 8.21 -25.68
N SER A 283 -32.56 8.49 -25.19
CA SER A 283 -31.33 7.89 -25.70
C SER A 283 -31.05 6.60 -24.96
N SER A 284 -30.53 5.58 -25.64
CA SER A 284 -29.87 4.43 -25.02
C SER A 284 -28.40 4.37 -25.42
N GLY A 285 -27.55 3.93 -24.51
CA GLY A 285 -26.09 3.93 -24.71
C GLY A 285 -25.44 5.30 -24.55
N GLY A 286 -24.10 5.30 -24.59
CA GLY A 286 -23.24 6.45 -24.30
C GLY A 286 -22.54 6.32 -22.95
N TYR A 287 -21.57 7.20 -22.68
CA TYR A 287 -20.86 7.25 -21.41
C TYR A 287 -21.09 8.59 -20.72
N VAL A 288 -21.16 8.55 -19.40
CA VAL A 288 -21.07 9.72 -18.53
C VAL A 288 -19.77 9.63 -17.75
N THR A 289 -19.00 10.72 -17.69
CA THR A 289 -17.72 10.78 -16.98
C THR A 289 -17.65 12.01 -16.08
N GLN A 290 -17.30 11.82 -14.81
CA GLN A 290 -17.10 12.88 -13.83
C GLN A 290 -15.99 13.83 -14.30
N VAL A 291 -16.15 15.12 -14.04
CA VAL A 291 -15.17 16.17 -14.31
C VAL A 291 -14.80 16.81 -12.98
N LYS A 292 -13.58 16.53 -12.50
CA LYS A 292 -13.06 17.10 -11.26
C LYS A 292 -12.94 18.61 -11.40
N GLN A 293 -13.61 19.36 -10.52
CA GLN A 293 -13.54 20.81 -10.49
C GLN A 293 -12.36 21.27 -9.64
N PRO A 294 -11.55 22.24 -10.11
CA PRO A 294 -10.50 22.83 -9.29
C PRO A 294 -11.10 23.47 -8.01
N LEU A 295 -10.39 23.33 -6.89
CA LEU A 295 -10.73 23.99 -5.63
C LEU A 295 -9.77 25.14 -5.38
N VAL A 296 -10.29 26.36 -5.23
CA VAL A 296 -9.50 27.52 -4.79
C VAL A 296 -9.55 27.59 -3.27
N THR A 297 -8.39 27.52 -2.64
CA THR A 297 -8.20 27.63 -1.18
C THR A 297 -7.53 28.96 -0.83
N LYS A 298 -7.84 29.50 0.36
CA LYS A 298 -7.32 30.79 0.84
C LYS A 298 -6.69 30.64 2.20
N PHE A 299 -5.45 31.10 2.36
CA PHE A 299 -4.70 30.98 3.60
C PHE A 299 -4.59 32.32 4.31
N LYS A 300 -4.48 32.29 5.64
CA LYS A 300 -4.12 33.46 6.44
C LYS A 300 -2.62 33.34 6.71
N ASN A 301 -1.94 34.47 6.82
CA ASN A 301 -0.58 34.44 7.35
C ASN A 301 -0.59 33.96 8.82
N LEU A 302 0.54 33.45 9.28
CA LEU A 302 0.72 32.83 10.59
C LEU A 302 0.27 33.73 11.75
N GLU A 303 0.56 35.04 11.68
CA GLU A 303 0.17 35.96 12.75
C GLU A 303 -1.36 36.10 12.87
N GLN A 304 -2.04 36.27 11.74
CA GLN A 304 -3.51 36.32 11.70
C GLN A 304 -4.13 34.97 12.06
N ALA A 305 -3.55 33.87 11.60
CA ALA A 305 -4.02 32.52 11.88
C ALA A 305 -3.87 32.16 13.36
N LEU A 306 -2.81 32.61 14.06
CA LEU A 306 -2.67 32.38 15.50
C LEU A 306 -3.73 33.11 16.33
N ALA A 307 -4.13 34.32 15.92
CA ALA A 307 -5.18 35.08 16.60
C ALA A 307 -6.59 34.54 16.29
N ALA A 308 -6.79 34.03 15.07
CA ALA A 308 -8.07 33.56 14.56
C ALA A 308 -7.89 32.28 13.69
N PRO A 309 -7.65 31.11 14.32
CA PRO A 309 -7.27 29.87 13.63
C PRO A 309 -8.38 29.26 12.78
N GLY A 310 -9.63 29.69 12.97
CA GLY A 310 -10.78 29.13 12.27
C GLY A 310 -11.13 27.76 12.84
N GLU A 311 -11.56 26.85 11.98
CA GLU A 311 -11.85 25.46 12.35
C GLU A 311 -10.57 24.65 12.44
N PHE A 312 -10.45 23.85 13.51
CA PHE A 312 -9.34 22.91 13.66
C PHE A 312 -9.68 21.58 12.99
N LEU A 313 -8.66 20.96 12.39
CA LEU A 313 -8.80 19.60 11.88
C LEU A 313 -8.91 18.61 13.05
N ILE A 314 -10.09 17.99 13.16
CA ILE A 314 -10.31 16.88 14.09
C ILE A 314 -9.58 15.66 13.52
N ASN A 315 -8.60 15.15 14.28
CA ASN A 315 -7.79 13.99 13.90
C ASN A 315 -8.00 12.78 14.83
N ASP A 316 -8.64 12.99 15.98
CA ASP A 316 -9.07 11.93 16.89
C ASP A 316 -10.40 12.37 17.53
N PHE A 317 -11.48 11.66 17.20
CA PHE A 317 -12.82 11.96 17.72
C PHE A 317 -12.94 11.67 19.23
N ALA A 318 -12.02 10.90 19.82
CA ALA A 318 -11.94 10.73 21.27
C ALA A 318 -11.30 11.93 21.98
N LYS A 319 -10.68 12.87 21.24
CA LYS A 319 -9.94 14.02 21.77
C LYS A 319 -10.55 15.37 21.31
N ILE A 320 -11.87 15.48 21.22
CA ILE A 320 -12.54 16.75 20.86
C ILE A 320 -12.13 17.87 21.84
N GLY A 321 -11.75 19.04 21.32
CA GLY A 321 -11.24 20.16 22.11
C GLY A 321 -9.72 20.13 22.37
N ARG A 322 -9.03 19.02 22.02
CA ARG A 322 -7.59 18.88 22.25
C ARG A 322 -6.77 19.77 21.32
N SER A 323 -7.15 19.92 20.06
CA SER A 323 -6.43 20.80 19.11
C SER A 323 -6.46 22.26 19.55
N GLU A 324 -7.60 22.71 20.07
CA GLU A 324 -7.84 24.02 20.65
C GLU A 324 -6.93 24.27 21.86
N LEU A 325 -6.85 23.29 22.77
CA LEU A 325 -5.95 23.33 23.91
C LEU A 325 -4.49 23.41 23.47
N LEU A 326 -4.08 22.53 22.54
CA LEU A 326 -2.70 22.47 22.06
C LEU A 326 -2.29 23.75 21.34
N HIS A 327 -3.21 24.41 20.64
CA HIS A 327 -2.96 25.71 20.02
C HIS A 327 -2.47 26.76 21.03
N VAL A 328 -3.08 26.82 22.21
CA VAL A 328 -2.65 27.71 23.30
C VAL A 328 -1.38 27.16 23.98
N ALA A 329 -1.29 25.84 24.18
CA ALA A 329 -0.17 25.21 24.86
C ALA A 329 1.17 25.39 24.13
N PHE A 330 1.19 25.26 22.80
CA PHE A 330 2.39 25.51 22.00
C PHE A 330 2.81 26.99 22.06
N GLN A 331 1.86 27.94 22.06
CA GLN A 331 2.17 29.37 22.23
C GLN A 331 2.72 29.66 23.64
N ALA A 332 2.21 28.98 24.67
CA ALA A 332 2.76 29.07 26.02
C ALA A 332 4.19 28.53 26.11
N LEU A 333 4.50 27.46 25.37
CA LEU A 333 5.85 26.93 25.24
C LEU A 333 6.79 27.91 24.52
N ASP A 334 6.33 28.56 23.46
CA ASP A 334 7.06 29.64 22.79
C ASP A 334 7.33 30.83 23.74
N ALA A 335 6.34 31.22 24.55
CA ALA A 335 6.48 32.28 25.54
C ALA A 335 7.49 31.92 26.64
N PHE A 336 7.49 30.66 27.10
CA PHE A 336 8.50 30.14 28.02
C PHE A 336 9.90 30.26 27.39
N GLN A 337 10.04 29.78 26.15
CA GLN A 337 11.31 29.82 25.43
C GLN A 337 11.85 31.25 25.30
N GLN A 338 10.97 32.21 24.98
CA GLN A 338 11.33 33.63 24.91
C GLN A 338 11.81 34.18 26.26
N LYS A 339 11.12 33.83 27.36
CA LYS A 339 11.47 34.26 28.73
C LYS A 339 12.78 33.64 29.22
N HIS A 340 13.08 32.42 28.78
CA HIS A 340 14.24 31.63 29.21
C HIS A 340 15.37 31.56 28.16
N GLN A 341 15.56 32.64 27.41
CA GLN A 341 16.69 32.84 26.48
C GLN A 341 16.86 31.72 25.42
N GLY A 342 15.76 31.19 24.90
CA GLY A 342 15.79 30.14 23.89
C GLY A 342 15.68 28.72 24.44
N ASN A 343 15.69 28.52 25.76
CA ASN A 343 15.65 27.20 26.37
C ASN A 343 14.22 26.68 26.56
N TYR A 344 14.04 25.37 26.36
CA TYR A 344 12.82 24.65 26.71
C TYR A 344 12.78 24.32 28.22
N PRO A 345 11.59 23.99 28.77
CA PRO A 345 11.47 23.42 30.10
C PRO A 345 12.41 22.22 30.29
N LYS A 346 13.01 22.12 31.47
CA LYS A 346 13.89 20.99 31.80
C LYS A 346 13.09 19.68 31.85
N PRO A 347 13.60 18.57 31.30
CA PRO A 347 12.92 17.28 31.34
C PRO A 347 12.52 16.87 32.75
N GLY A 348 11.25 16.47 32.93
CA GLY A 348 10.70 16.06 34.23
C GLY A 348 10.61 17.16 35.31
N CYS A 349 10.90 18.43 34.99
CA CYS A 349 10.83 19.53 35.96
C CYS A 349 9.40 20.04 36.13
N MET A 350 8.76 19.71 37.25
CA MET A 350 7.40 20.16 37.56
C MET A 350 7.29 21.68 37.70
N GLN A 351 8.33 22.35 38.21
CA GLN A 351 8.32 23.81 38.35
C GLN A 351 8.25 24.52 36.98
N ASP A 352 9.06 24.08 36.01
CA ASP A 352 9.02 24.63 34.66
C ASP A 352 7.69 24.30 33.98
N ALA A 353 7.14 23.09 34.21
CA ALA A 353 5.84 22.69 33.69
C ALA A 353 4.68 23.53 34.25
N GLU A 354 4.69 23.84 35.55
CA GLU A 354 3.73 24.76 36.17
C GLU A 354 3.85 26.18 35.64
N GLU A 355 5.06 26.63 35.30
CA GLU A 355 5.26 27.93 34.65
C GLU A 355 4.63 27.96 33.25
N VAL A 356 4.78 26.90 32.44
CA VAL A 356 4.13 26.80 31.13
C VAL A 356 2.60 26.80 31.26
N VAL A 357 2.05 26.12 32.26
CA VAL A 357 0.60 26.18 32.58
C VAL A 357 0.18 27.62 32.89
N ALA A 358 0.93 28.31 33.75
CA ALA A 358 0.61 29.70 34.11
C ALA A 358 0.67 30.64 32.89
N LEU A 359 1.65 30.45 32.01
CA LEU A 359 1.75 31.19 30.75
C LEU A 359 0.57 30.90 29.82
N ALA A 360 0.13 29.64 29.72
CA ALA A 360 -1.03 29.27 28.92
C ALA A 360 -2.31 29.95 29.43
N SER A 361 -2.56 29.92 30.74
CA SER A 361 -3.72 30.59 31.35
C SER A 361 -3.70 32.11 31.15
N GLU A 362 -2.52 32.73 31.23
CA GLU A 362 -2.34 34.17 31.01
C GLU A 362 -2.58 34.56 29.54
N LEU A 363 -1.94 33.86 28.60
CA LEU A 363 -2.14 34.08 27.17
C LEU A 363 -3.61 33.92 26.77
N ASN A 364 -4.27 32.88 27.29
CA ASN A 364 -5.68 32.62 27.02
C ASN A 364 -6.58 33.77 27.49
N LYS A 365 -6.33 34.34 28.67
CA LYS A 365 -7.06 35.51 29.19
C LYS A 365 -6.81 36.76 28.34
N GLN A 366 -5.57 36.96 27.90
CA GLN A 366 -5.22 38.08 27.03
C GLN A 366 -5.90 38.00 25.67
N SER A 367 -5.94 36.82 25.05
CA SER A 367 -6.64 36.60 23.79
C SER A 367 -8.16 36.79 23.95
N ALA A 368 -8.76 36.25 25.01
CA ALA A 368 -10.17 36.48 25.33
C ALA A 368 -10.49 37.99 25.48
N ALA A 369 -9.64 38.75 26.16
CA ALA A 369 -9.80 40.20 26.33
C ALA A 369 -9.71 40.99 25.00
N LYS A 370 -9.05 40.43 23.99
CA LYS A 370 -8.95 41.01 22.64
C LYS A 370 -10.03 40.51 21.67
N ASN A 371 -10.95 39.65 22.12
CA ASN A 371 -11.86 38.90 21.26
C ASN A 371 -11.14 38.04 20.20
N GLU A 372 -9.95 37.55 20.55
CA GLU A 372 -9.20 36.54 19.79
C GLU A 372 -9.58 35.13 20.28
N PHE A 373 -9.06 34.11 19.61
CA PHE A 373 -9.31 32.72 20.00
C PHE A 373 -8.87 32.43 21.44
N SER A 374 -9.74 31.79 22.21
CA SER A 374 -9.46 31.37 23.58
C SER A 374 -10.22 30.08 23.92
N VAL A 375 -9.72 29.34 24.90
CA VAL A 375 -10.24 28.06 25.38
C VAL A 375 -10.90 28.26 26.75
N GLU A 376 -12.18 27.92 26.87
CA GLU A 376 -12.94 28.12 28.12
C GLU A 376 -12.36 27.31 29.30
N ASN A 377 -11.93 26.08 29.04
CA ASN A 377 -11.49 25.13 30.07
C ASN A 377 -9.96 25.05 30.24
N ILE A 378 -9.22 26.13 29.96
CA ILE A 378 -7.75 26.14 30.03
C ILE A 378 -7.23 25.77 31.43
N ASP A 379 -7.95 26.17 32.49
CA ASP A 379 -7.56 25.97 33.88
C ASP A 379 -8.05 24.64 34.49
N ALA A 380 -8.76 23.81 33.72
CA ALA A 380 -9.23 22.49 34.15
C ALA A 380 -8.06 21.53 34.43
N ALA A 381 -8.25 20.59 35.36
CA ALA A 381 -7.19 19.66 35.77
C ALA A 381 -6.62 18.84 34.59
N GLU A 382 -7.50 18.38 33.69
CA GLU A 382 -7.10 17.62 32.50
C GLU A 382 -6.30 18.47 31.51
N SER A 383 -6.71 19.72 31.27
CA SER A 383 -5.97 20.67 30.43
C SER A 383 -4.57 20.92 30.97
N LYS A 384 -4.45 21.14 32.29
CA LYS A 384 -3.17 21.35 32.98
C LYS A 384 -2.25 20.14 32.85
N LYS A 385 -2.77 18.93 33.04
CA LYS A 385 -2.01 17.68 32.92
C LYS A 385 -1.36 17.55 31.54
N ILE A 386 -2.07 17.96 30.50
CA ILE A 386 -1.62 17.86 29.10
C ILE A 386 -0.60 18.93 28.77
N ILE A 387 -0.81 20.17 29.22
CA ILE A 387 0.20 21.23 29.11
C ILE A 387 1.48 20.86 29.87
N GLN A 388 1.36 20.25 31.05
CA GLN A 388 2.49 19.75 31.82
C GLN A 388 3.24 18.64 31.08
N ALA A 389 2.54 17.70 30.45
CA ALA A 389 3.15 16.66 29.64
C ALA A 389 3.91 17.25 28.43
N LEU A 390 3.34 18.25 27.76
CA LEU A 390 4.02 18.97 26.67
C LEU A 390 5.31 19.62 27.18
N ALA A 391 5.24 20.34 28.30
CA ALA A 391 6.41 20.98 28.90
C ALA A 391 7.49 19.95 29.28
N ALA A 392 7.11 18.85 29.96
CA ALA A 392 8.04 17.83 30.43
C ALA A 392 8.82 17.15 29.29
N GLY A 393 8.19 16.96 28.12
CA GLY A 393 8.80 16.35 26.93
C GLY A 393 9.34 17.34 25.90
N ALA A 394 9.28 18.65 26.15
CA ALA A 394 9.50 19.69 25.14
C ALA A 394 10.89 19.66 24.47
N THR A 395 11.90 19.18 25.19
CA THR A 395 13.28 19.08 24.69
C THR A 395 13.47 17.88 23.74
N GLY A 396 12.60 16.87 23.81
CA GLY A 396 12.73 15.64 23.04
C GLY A 396 12.25 15.78 21.60
N VAL A 397 13.02 15.25 20.64
CA VAL A 397 12.58 15.01 19.26
C VAL A 397 12.76 13.53 18.97
N ILE A 398 11.66 12.79 19.04
CA ILE A 398 11.66 11.32 18.99
C ILE A 398 11.45 10.81 17.56
N SER A 399 12.00 9.63 17.25
CA SER A 399 11.88 9.02 15.92
C SER A 399 10.42 8.79 15.48
N PRO A 400 9.49 8.28 16.33
CA PRO A 400 8.10 8.05 15.94
C PRO A 400 7.40 9.34 15.47
N MET A 401 7.53 10.42 16.24
CA MET A 401 6.94 11.72 15.89
C MET A 401 7.61 12.33 14.65
N SER A 402 8.92 12.14 14.49
CA SER A 402 9.66 12.60 13.32
C SER A 402 9.17 11.90 12.05
N ALA A 403 8.97 10.58 12.10
CA ALA A 403 8.41 9.79 11.00
C ALA A 403 6.96 10.19 10.68
N PHE A 404 6.12 10.32 11.72
CA PHE A 404 4.71 10.71 11.60
C PHE A 404 4.55 12.08 10.92
N LEU A 405 5.11 13.13 11.52
CA LEU A 405 5.02 14.49 10.98
C LEU A 405 5.85 14.65 9.71
N GLY A 406 6.98 13.96 9.57
CA GLY A 406 7.82 14.01 8.38
C GLY A 406 7.12 13.44 7.14
N GLY A 407 6.26 12.43 7.32
CA GLY A 407 5.36 11.95 6.28
C GLY A 407 4.30 12.99 5.90
N ILE A 408 3.63 13.58 6.89
CA ILE A 408 2.58 14.61 6.69
C ILE A 408 3.16 15.85 6.00
N VAL A 409 4.19 16.47 6.58
CA VAL A 409 4.81 17.71 6.09
C VAL A 409 5.53 17.49 4.76
N GLY A 410 6.13 16.30 4.58
CA GLY A 410 6.63 15.87 3.29
C GLY A 410 5.51 15.93 2.24
N GLN A 411 4.34 15.36 2.53
CA GLN A 411 3.20 15.42 1.63
C GLN A 411 2.68 16.84 1.42
N GLU A 412 2.50 17.66 2.46
CA GLU A 412 2.04 19.06 2.32
C GLU A 412 3.00 19.88 1.44
N THR A 413 4.30 19.60 1.50
CA THR A 413 5.29 20.18 0.61
C THR A 413 5.06 19.77 -0.85
N LEU A 414 4.71 18.50 -1.10
CA LEU A 414 4.36 18.03 -2.45
C LEU A 414 3.06 18.68 -2.94
N LYS A 415 2.05 18.84 -2.07
CA LYS A 415 0.80 19.56 -2.40
C LYS A 415 1.11 20.99 -2.83
N ALA A 416 1.91 21.72 -2.05
CA ALA A 416 2.35 23.08 -2.39
C ALA A 416 3.07 23.21 -3.74
N CYS A 417 3.87 22.21 -4.10
CA CYS A 417 4.61 22.17 -5.37
C CYS A 417 3.74 21.75 -6.57
N SER A 418 2.70 20.94 -6.34
CA SER A 418 1.95 20.29 -7.41
C SER A 418 0.54 20.83 -7.61
N GLY A 419 -0.11 21.43 -6.61
CA GLY A 419 -1.55 21.70 -6.66
C GLY A 419 -2.42 20.43 -6.64
N LYS A 420 -1.85 19.27 -6.33
CA LYS A 420 -2.59 18.01 -6.18
C LYS A 420 -2.84 17.72 -4.70
N PHE A 421 -4.02 17.21 -4.41
CA PHE A 421 -4.60 16.94 -3.10
C PHE A 421 -4.98 18.19 -2.32
N THR A 422 -5.91 18.01 -1.36
CA THR A 422 -6.40 19.09 -0.50
C THR A 422 -5.37 19.35 0.62
N PRO A 423 -4.84 20.57 0.77
CA PRO A 423 -3.92 20.91 1.85
C PRO A 423 -4.58 20.90 3.23
N ILE A 424 -3.77 20.79 4.29
CA ILE A 424 -4.22 21.12 5.65
C ILE A 424 -4.57 22.60 5.72
N GLN A 425 -5.78 22.93 6.19
CA GLN A 425 -6.28 24.30 6.28
C GLN A 425 -6.77 24.61 7.71
N GLN A 426 -5.98 25.24 8.59
CA GLN A 426 -4.57 25.59 8.41
C GLN A 426 -3.66 25.01 9.49
N PHE A 427 -4.22 24.67 10.66
CA PHE A 427 -3.50 24.02 11.74
C PHE A 427 -3.90 22.55 11.90
N PHE A 428 -2.89 21.72 12.13
CA PHE A 428 -3.03 20.34 12.57
C PHE A 428 -2.21 20.17 13.86
N TYR A 429 -2.86 19.70 14.92
CA TYR A 429 -2.23 19.38 16.20
C TYR A 429 -2.45 17.92 16.51
N PHE A 430 -1.42 17.24 17.00
CA PHE A 430 -1.47 15.83 17.35
C PHE A 430 -0.76 15.58 18.67
N ASP A 431 -1.26 14.62 19.44
CA ASP A 431 -0.56 14.07 20.58
C ASP A 431 -0.77 12.56 20.70
N ALA A 432 0.24 11.89 21.23
CA ALA A 432 0.20 10.48 21.63
C ALA A 432 0.52 10.33 23.12
N VAL A 433 -0.13 11.13 23.98
CA VAL A 433 0.11 11.14 25.44
C VAL A 433 -0.09 9.78 26.11
N GLU A 434 -0.87 8.90 25.49
CA GLU A 434 -1.09 7.52 25.93
C GLU A 434 0.22 6.70 25.97
N CYS A 435 1.25 7.14 25.23
CA CYS A 435 2.59 6.55 25.22
C CYS A 435 3.45 6.94 26.43
N LEU A 436 3.12 8.02 27.15
CA LEU A 436 3.96 8.52 28.24
C LEU A 436 3.91 7.56 29.45
N PRO A 437 5.04 7.33 30.13
CA PRO A 437 5.02 6.58 31.39
C PRO A 437 4.37 7.41 32.49
N GLU A 438 3.78 6.75 33.48
CA GLU A 438 3.12 7.43 34.61
C GLU A 438 4.07 8.34 35.40
N THR A 439 5.37 8.02 35.37
CA THR A 439 6.45 8.77 36.04
C THR A 439 6.59 10.21 35.54
N VAL A 440 6.12 10.53 34.34
CA VAL A 440 6.14 11.91 33.78
C VAL A 440 5.42 12.89 34.70
N HIS A 441 4.35 12.44 35.38
CA HIS A 441 3.59 13.27 36.31
C HIS A 441 4.03 13.14 37.77
N ALA A 442 5.03 12.29 38.05
CA ALA A 442 5.44 11.95 39.41
C ALA A 442 6.59 12.81 39.97
N GLY A 443 7.12 13.77 39.18
CA GLY A 443 8.21 14.64 39.62
C GLY A 443 9.53 13.89 39.86
N THR A 444 9.92 13.02 38.92
CA THR A 444 11.12 12.17 39.00
C THR A 444 12.18 12.59 37.96
N PRO A 445 12.79 13.79 38.07
CA PRO A 445 13.65 14.35 37.02
C PRO A 445 14.89 13.50 36.70
N ASP A 446 15.38 12.71 37.67
CA ASP A 446 16.50 11.80 37.45
C ASP A 446 16.18 10.77 36.34
N GLU A 447 14.96 10.25 36.27
CA GLU A 447 14.53 9.27 35.27
C GLU A 447 14.68 9.81 33.83
N PHE A 448 14.54 11.12 33.65
CA PHE A 448 14.54 11.81 32.35
C PHE A 448 15.85 12.58 32.07
N THR A 449 16.82 12.53 32.98
CA THR A 449 18.07 13.28 32.84
C THR A 449 18.94 12.69 31.72
N PRO A 450 19.42 13.50 30.75
CA PRO A 450 20.36 13.08 29.72
C PRO A 450 21.62 12.45 30.29
N SER A 451 22.11 11.41 29.63
CA SER A 451 23.25 10.59 30.07
C SER A 451 24.48 10.71 29.18
N GLY A 452 24.41 11.54 28.13
CA GLY A 452 25.40 11.57 27.04
C GLY A 452 25.20 10.42 26.06
N SER A 453 24.02 9.79 26.06
CA SER A 453 23.67 8.68 25.19
C SER A 453 23.04 9.18 23.90
N ARG A 454 23.18 8.41 22.81
CA ARG A 454 22.48 8.70 21.54
C ARG A 454 20.96 8.65 21.67
N TYR A 455 20.46 8.04 22.74
CA TYR A 455 19.05 7.91 23.07
C TYR A 455 18.54 9.03 23.97
N ASP A 456 19.35 10.04 24.29
CA ASP A 456 18.96 11.11 25.23
C ASP A 456 17.69 11.83 24.76
N GLY A 457 17.48 12.04 23.45
CA GLY A 457 16.27 12.66 22.90
C GLY A 457 15.00 11.82 23.11
N GLN A 458 15.13 10.51 23.33
CA GLN A 458 14.04 9.60 23.72
C GLN A 458 13.92 9.49 25.25
N ILE A 459 15.04 9.42 25.97
CA ILE A 459 15.10 9.33 27.45
C ILE A 459 14.43 10.55 28.10
N VAL A 460 14.63 11.76 27.58
CA VAL A 460 13.98 12.97 28.13
C VAL A 460 12.45 12.95 28.03
N VAL A 461 11.87 12.01 27.27
CA VAL A 461 10.42 11.85 27.08
C VAL A 461 9.89 10.63 27.83
N PHE A 462 10.57 9.49 27.72
CA PHE A 462 10.07 8.21 28.24
C PHE A 462 10.86 7.62 29.41
N GLY A 463 11.97 8.24 29.79
CA GLY A 463 12.82 7.78 30.87
C GLY A 463 13.80 6.66 30.49
N ARG A 464 14.82 6.48 31.33
CA ARG A 464 15.84 5.44 31.15
C ARG A 464 15.30 4.02 31.28
N THR A 465 14.31 3.82 32.16
CA THR A 465 13.72 2.51 32.45
C THR A 465 13.10 1.90 31.19
N LEU A 466 12.31 2.69 30.45
CA LEU A 466 11.74 2.22 29.19
C LEU A 466 12.82 2.01 28.13
N GLN A 467 13.81 2.91 28.05
CA GLN A 467 14.92 2.77 27.09
C GLN A 467 15.69 1.46 27.31
N GLU A 468 15.99 1.10 28.55
CA GLU A 468 16.68 -0.16 28.86
C GLU A 468 15.85 -1.39 28.51
N LYS A 469 14.52 -1.32 28.64
CA LYS A 469 13.61 -2.38 28.20
C LYS A 469 13.66 -2.53 26.68
N ILE A 470 13.55 -1.42 25.94
CA ILE A 470 13.61 -1.39 24.47
C ILE A 470 14.93 -1.97 23.94
N ASN A 471 16.05 -1.64 24.59
CA ASN A 471 17.37 -2.13 24.21
C ASN A 471 17.49 -3.67 24.25
N LYS A 472 16.71 -4.35 25.08
CA LYS A 472 16.77 -5.81 25.30
C LYS A 472 15.75 -6.60 24.49
N LEU A 473 14.93 -5.94 23.68
CA LEU A 473 13.86 -6.61 22.92
C LEU A 473 14.42 -7.54 21.84
N ASN A 474 13.73 -8.66 21.65
CA ASN A 474 13.95 -9.59 20.56
C ASN A 474 12.78 -9.51 19.56
N MET A 475 12.94 -8.79 18.45
CA MET A 475 11.86 -8.47 17.52
C MET A 475 12.02 -9.23 16.21
N PHE A 476 10.90 -9.66 15.61
CA PHE A 476 10.87 -10.20 14.26
C PHE A 476 10.13 -9.26 13.30
N LEU A 477 10.81 -8.79 12.26
CA LEU A 477 10.23 -8.00 11.18
C LEU A 477 10.07 -8.87 9.93
N VAL A 478 8.84 -8.96 9.45
CA VAL A 478 8.49 -9.75 8.27
C VAL A 478 8.24 -8.81 7.09
N GLY A 479 9.19 -8.76 6.16
CA GLY A 479 9.22 -7.84 5.03
C GLY A 479 10.25 -6.73 5.22
N ALA A 480 11.06 -6.49 4.18
CA ALA A 480 12.09 -5.46 4.08
C ALA A 480 11.78 -4.47 2.94
N GLY A 481 10.50 -4.35 2.56
CA GLY A 481 9.98 -3.38 1.60
C GLY A 481 9.90 -1.96 2.14
N ALA A 482 8.91 -1.18 1.69
CA ALA A 482 8.77 0.24 2.06
C ALA A 482 8.59 0.43 3.58
N ILE A 483 7.59 -0.23 4.16
CA ILE A 483 7.34 -0.22 5.60
C ILE A 483 8.52 -0.82 6.36
N GLY A 484 9.11 -1.91 5.86
CA GLY A 484 10.24 -2.57 6.51
C GLY A 484 11.47 -1.67 6.64
N CYS A 485 11.79 -0.91 5.59
CA CYS A 485 12.87 0.09 5.63
C CYS A 485 12.63 1.20 6.66
N GLU A 486 11.40 1.76 6.68
CA GLU A 486 11.02 2.78 7.66
C GLU A 486 11.03 2.23 9.09
N MET A 487 10.53 1.02 9.30
CA MET A 487 10.47 0.38 10.61
C MET A 487 11.88 0.13 11.15
N LEU A 488 12.78 -0.40 10.32
CA LEU A 488 14.17 -0.63 10.69
C LEU A 488 14.90 0.66 11.04
N LYS A 489 14.66 1.77 10.30
CA LYS A 489 15.19 3.08 10.69
C LYS A 489 14.65 3.52 12.05
N ASN A 490 13.35 3.41 12.28
CA ASN A 490 12.77 3.80 13.55
C ASN A 490 13.32 2.96 14.70
N TRP A 491 13.39 1.64 14.55
CA TRP A 491 13.97 0.73 15.53
C TRP A 491 15.45 1.02 15.82
N ALA A 492 16.23 1.34 14.78
CA ALA A 492 17.62 1.74 14.97
C ALA A 492 17.74 3.04 15.78
N MET A 493 16.90 4.04 15.52
CA MET A 493 16.89 5.31 16.25
C MET A 493 16.36 5.16 17.68
N MET A 494 15.33 4.31 17.87
CA MET A 494 14.74 4.00 19.18
C MET A 494 15.63 3.12 20.06
N GLY A 495 16.64 2.46 19.47
CA GLY A 495 17.57 1.58 20.19
C GLY A 495 17.05 0.15 20.39
N VAL A 496 16.07 -0.30 19.60
CA VAL A 496 15.59 -1.68 19.66
C VAL A 496 16.76 -2.64 19.43
N ALA A 497 16.89 -3.65 20.30
CA ALA A 497 17.96 -4.64 20.24
C ALA A 497 19.40 -4.09 20.29
N SER A 498 19.60 -2.89 20.86
CA SER A 498 20.94 -2.31 21.05
C SER A 498 21.67 -2.79 22.31
N GLY A 499 20.95 -3.45 23.21
CA GLY A 499 21.47 -3.99 24.46
C GLY A 499 21.84 -5.47 24.36
N LYS A 500 22.57 -5.96 25.37
CA LYS A 500 22.94 -7.37 25.48
C LYS A 500 21.69 -8.25 25.53
N GLY A 501 21.59 -9.20 24.60
CA GLY A 501 20.49 -10.17 24.52
C GLY A 501 19.30 -9.74 23.67
N GLY A 502 19.24 -8.48 23.23
CA GLY A 502 18.26 -8.04 22.24
C GLY A 502 18.69 -8.41 20.83
N ASN A 503 17.73 -8.74 19.96
CA ASN A 503 17.96 -9.05 18.54
C ASN A 503 16.84 -8.48 17.67
N ILE A 504 17.18 -8.09 16.43
CA ILE A 504 16.22 -7.88 15.36
C ILE A 504 16.42 -8.99 14.34
N HIS A 505 15.39 -9.80 14.12
CA HIS A 505 15.33 -10.75 13.02
C HIS A 505 14.57 -10.08 11.88
N ILE A 506 15.13 -10.05 10.66
CA ILE A 506 14.45 -9.53 9.48
C ILE A 506 14.44 -10.57 8.36
N THR A 507 13.30 -10.79 7.72
CA THR A 507 13.21 -11.70 6.58
C THR A 507 12.46 -11.08 5.41
N ASP A 508 12.97 -11.32 4.20
CA ASP A 508 12.36 -10.93 2.93
C ASP A 508 13.01 -11.76 1.82
N MET A 509 12.20 -12.42 0.98
CA MET A 509 12.70 -13.26 -0.10
C MET A 509 13.08 -12.47 -1.36
N ASP A 510 12.65 -11.21 -1.46
CA ASP A 510 12.81 -10.43 -2.67
C ASP A 510 14.21 -9.82 -2.79
N THR A 511 14.59 -9.57 -4.04
CA THR A 511 15.72 -8.73 -4.41
C THR A 511 15.29 -7.28 -4.64
N ILE A 512 16.24 -6.36 -4.54
CA ILE A 512 16.02 -4.93 -4.76
C ILE A 512 15.85 -4.63 -6.25
N GLU A 513 14.78 -3.93 -6.62
CA GLU A 513 14.52 -3.43 -7.98
C GLU A 513 14.71 -1.91 -8.09
N LYS A 514 14.82 -1.38 -9.31
CA LYS A 514 14.91 0.08 -9.54
C LYS A 514 13.69 0.83 -8.99
N SER A 515 12.49 0.30 -9.20
CA SER A 515 11.21 0.88 -8.76
C SER A 515 11.09 0.99 -7.24
N ASN A 516 11.92 0.25 -6.49
CA ASN A 516 11.91 0.23 -5.03
C ASN A 516 12.58 1.47 -4.43
N LEU A 517 13.61 2.00 -5.11
CA LEU A 517 14.48 3.08 -4.61
C LEU A 517 13.73 4.38 -4.29
N ASN A 518 12.59 4.63 -4.93
CA ASN A 518 11.76 5.80 -4.68
C ASN A 518 11.10 5.82 -3.28
N ARG A 519 10.98 4.67 -2.58
CA ARG A 519 10.36 4.60 -1.24
C ARG A 519 11.09 3.74 -0.22
N GLN A 520 12.03 2.91 -0.67
CA GLN A 520 12.84 2.03 0.18
C GLN A 520 14.23 2.64 0.38
N PHE A 521 14.26 3.74 1.14
CA PHE A 521 15.40 4.67 1.18
C PHE A 521 16.69 4.09 1.80
N LEU A 522 16.64 2.89 2.38
CA LEU A 522 17.84 2.18 2.84
C LEU A 522 18.68 1.65 1.67
N PHE A 523 18.10 1.56 0.48
CA PHE A 523 18.75 1.01 -0.71
C PHE A 523 19.32 2.10 -1.61
N ARG A 524 20.33 1.75 -2.42
CA ARG A 524 20.93 2.62 -3.44
C ARG A 524 20.93 1.90 -4.79
N SER A 525 21.18 2.63 -5.87
CA SER A 525 21.26 2.04 -7.22
C SER A 525 22.30 0.92 -7.35
N LYS A 526 23.36 0.94 -6.55
CA LYS A 526 24.37 -0.13 -6.48
C LYS A 526 23.87 -1.44 -5.83
N ASP A 527 22.74 -1.38 -5.14
CA ASP A 527 22.18 -2.50 -4.38
C ASP A 527 21.13 -3.30 -5.18
N VAL A 528 20.77 -2.85 -6.38
CA VAL A 528 19.83 -3.55 -7.27
C VAL A 528 20.31 -4.98 -7.53
N GLN A 529 19.37 -5.94 -7.54
CA GLN A 529 19.59 -7.40 -7.57
C GLN A 529 20.16 -8.03 -6.28
N GLN A 530 20.46 -7.26 -5.23
CA GLN A 530 20.82 -7.83 -3.91
C GLN A 530 19.56 -8.09 -3.08
N ALA A 531 19.63 -9.03 -2.12
CA ALA A 531 18.52 -9.35 -1.23
C ALA A 531 18.16 -8.17 -0.30
N LYS A 532 16.87 -7.79 -0.26
CA LYS A 532 16.39 -6.62 0.49
C LYS A 532 16.77 -6.68 1.97
N SER A 533 16.49 -7.81 2.63
CA SER A 533 16.76 -8.01 4.05
C SER A 533 18.25 -7.82 4.39
N SER A 534 19.14 -8.43 3.61
CA SER A 534 20.59 -8.36 3.84
C SER A 534 21.12 -6.94 3.71
N VAL A 535 20.68 -6.19 2.70
CA VAL A 535 21.10 -4.79 2.50
C VAL A 535 20.52 -3.90 3.60
N ALA A 536 19.25 -4.09 3.98
CA ALA A 536 18.60 -3.31 5.03
C ALA A 536 19.30 -3.49 6.39
N ALA A 537 19.71 -4.72 6.75
CA ALA A 537 20.49 -4.99 7.96
C ALA A 537 21.82 -4.24 7.97
N ARG A 538 22.53 -4.18 6.83
CA ARG A 538 23.78 -3.40 6.73
C ARG A 538 23.52 -1.91 6.91
N ALA A 539 22.52 -1.37 6.22
CA ALA A 539 22.20 0.06 6.25
C ALA A 539 21.86 0.54 7.67
N ILE A 540 21.07 -0.21 8.44
CA ILE A 540 20.73 0.21 9.80
C ILE A 540 21.88 0.09 10.79
N LYS A 541 22.83 -0.86 10.59
CA LYS A 541 24.06 -0.90 11.38
C LYS A 541 24.97 0.30 11.13
N GLU A 542 24.91 0.91 9.94
CA GLU A 542 25.61 2.17 9.68
C GLU A 542 24.96 3.36 10.40
N MET A 543 23.63 3.35 10.55
CA MET A 543 22.88 4.36 11.31
C MET A 543 23.04 4.19 12.83
N ASN A 544 23.02 2.94 13.29
CA ASN A 544 23.25 2.56 14.67
C ASN A 544 24.10 1.29 14.82
N PRO A 545 25.41 1.45 15.09
CA PRO A 545 26.32 0.31 15.27
C PRO A 545 25.96 -0.62 16.43
N ASP A 546 25.20 -0.14 17.42
CA ASP A 546 24.86 -0.91 18.61
C ASP A 546 23.75 -1.94 18.36
N VAL A 547 22.99 -1.80 17.27
CA VAL A 547 21.86 -2.67 16.95
C VAL A 547 22.33 -4.08 16.56
N ASN A 548 21.79 -5.08 17.24
CA ASN A 548 21.96 -6.48 16.87
C ASN A 548 20.87 -6.87 15.86
N VAL A 549 21.27 -7.21 14.63
CA VAL A 549 20.35 -7.59 13.55
C VAL A 549 20.84 -8.82 12.79
N HIS A 550 19.90 -9.71 12.48
CA HIS A 550 20.06 -10.94 11.70
C HIS A 550 19.10 -10.91 10.51
N ALA A 551 19.65 -11.10 9.30
CA ALA A 551 18.87 -11.10 8.07
C ALA A 551 18.69 -12.51 7.51
N TYR A 552 17.49 -12.80 7.04
CA TYR A 552 17.07 -14.03 6.38
C TYR A 552 16.49 -13.70 5.01
N VAL A 553 16.58 -14.62 4.06
CA VAL A 553 16.05 -14.48 2.69
C VAL A 553 14.90 -15.45 2.40
N SER A 554 14.33 -16.02 3.47
CA SER A 554 13.28 -17.02 3.38
C SER A 554 11.92 -16.34 3.29
N ARG A 555 11.06 -16.84 2.39
CA ARG A 555 9.64 -16.50 2.41
C ARG A 555 9.04 -17.06 3.70
N VAL A 556 8.23 -16.26 4.40
CA VAL A 556 7.52 -16.75 5.57
C VAL A 556 6.28 -17.51 5.14
N GLY A 557 6.13 -18.72 5.67
CA GLY A 557 5.11 -19.69 5.31
C GLY A 557 5.45 -21.08 5.86
N ALA A 558 4.59 -22.05 5.57
CA ALA A 558 4.73 -23.43 6.07
C ALA A 558 6.08 -24.07 5.69
N GLU A 559 6.61 -23.72 4.51
CA GLU A 559 7.89 -24.17 3.98
C GLU A 559 9.14 -23.66 4.74
N SER A 560 8.98 -22.66 5.62
CA SER A 560 10.08 -22.02 6.36
C SER A 560 10.06 -22.31 7.87
N GLU A 561 9.16 -23.19 8.33
CA GLU A 561 8.98 -23.49 9.75
C GLU A 561 10.16 -24.27 10.36
N ASP A 562 11.03 -24.85 9.54
CA ASP A 562 12.26 -25.48 10.01
C ASP A 562 13.30 -24.45 10.50
N GLN A 563 13.24 -23.23 9.95
CA GLN A 563 14.02 -22.05 10.32
C GLN A 563 13.29 -21.21 11.38
N PHE A 564 12.00 -20.94 11.17
CA PHE A 564 11.14 -20.20 12.11
C PHE A 564 10.30 -21.15 12.96
N ASN A 565 10.99 -21.98 13.73
CA ASN A 565 10.41 -23.03 14.57
C ASN A 565 9.95 -22.50 15.94
N ASP A 566 9.54 -23.42 16.83
CA ASP A 566 9.08 -23.08 18.18
C ASP A 566 10.14 -22.31 18.99
N ASP A 567 11.41 -22.73 18.98
CA ASP A 567 12.49 -22.03 19.71
C ASP A 567 12.64 -20.58 19.24
N PHE A 568 12.51 -20.36 17.93
CA PHE A 568 12.57 -19.02 17.34
C PHE A 568 11.44 -18.15 17.88
N PHE A 569 10.19 -18.57 17.70
CA PHE A 569 9.02 -17.77 18.10
C PHE A 569 8.93 -17.58 19.62
N GLU A 570 9.23 -18.60 20.43
CA GLU A 570 9.24 -18.50 21.89
C GLU A 570 10.32 -17.54 22.43
N SER A 571 11.35 -17.26 21.64
CA SER A 571 12.40 -16.30 22.01
C SER A 571 12.01 -14.84 21.75
N LEU A 572 10.95 -14.59 20.98
CA LEU A 572 10.56 -13.26 20.53
C LEU A 572 9.83 -12.48 21.62
N SER A 573 10.01 -11.16 21.61
CA SER A 573 9.24 -10.18 22.36
C SER A 573 8.01 -9.69 21.59
N GLY A 574 8.02 -9.82 20.25
CA GLY A 574 6.92 -9.42 19.38
C GLY A 574 7.27 -9.49 17.90
N VAL A 575 6.27 -9.31 17.05
CA VAL A 575 6.35 -9.37 15.59
C VAL A 575 5.87 -8.06 14.98
N CYS A 576 6.55 -7.56 13.96
CA CYS A 576 6.06 -6.49 13.11
C CYS A 576 5.96 -6.97 11.66
N THR A 577 4.82 -6.73 11.04
CA THR A 577 4.57 -7.10 9.65
C THR A 577 4.74 -5.87 8.75
N ALA A 578 5.45 -6.07 7.64
CA ALA A 578 5.71 -5.09 6.59
C ALA A 578 5.40 -5.71 5.22
N LEU A 579 4.22 -6.33 5.13
CA LEU A 579 3.79 -7.22 4.06
C LEU A 579 2.95 -6.49 3.00
N ASP A 580 2.81 -7.09 1.82
CA ASP A 580 2.06 -6.53 0.70
C ASP A 580 0.86 -7.41 0.26
N ASN A 581 0.67 -8.56 0.90
CA ASN A 581 -0.42 -9.49 0.61
C ASN A 581 -1.13 -9.95 1.89
N VAL A 582 -2.41 -10.32 1.77
CA VAL A 582 -3.26 -10.70 2.92
C VAL A 582 -2.93 -12.10 3.44
N GLU A 583 -2.51 -13.02 2.58
CA GLU A 583 -2.19 -14.40 2.96
C GLU A 583 -1.04 -14.46 3.97
N ALA A 584 0.07 -13.77 3.71
CA ALA A 584 1.20 -13.71 4.63
C ALA A 584 0.85 -13.02 5.95
N ARG A 585 -0.06 -12.02 5.93
CA ARG A 585 -0.56 -11.37 7.15
C ARG A 585 -1.34 -12.34 8.02
N LEU A 586 -2.26 -13.09 7.43
CA LEU A 586 -3.04 -14.11 8.13
C LEU A 586 -2.16 -15.24 8.67
N TYR A 587 -1.13 -15.65 7.93
CA TYR A 587 -0.16 -16.62 8.43
C TYR A 587 0.57 -16.08 9.68
N MET A 588 1.09 -14.86 9.63
CA MET A 588 1.79 -14.27 10.79
C MET A 588 0.86 -14.02 11.97
N ASP A 589 -0.38 -13.62 11.72
CA ASP A 589 -1.41 -13.48 12.74
C ASP A 589 -1.66 -14.80 13.48
N GLN A 590 -1.84 -15.91 12.74
CA GLN A 590 -2.00 -17.24 13.32
C GLN A 590 -0.80 -17.66 14.16
N ARG A 591 0.43 -17.38 13.70
CA ARG A 591 1.65 -17.67 14.50
C ARG A 591 1.69 -16.81 15.77
N CYS A 592 1.38 -15.52 15.68
CA CYS A 592 1.38 -14.63 16.85
C CYS A 592 0.31 -15.04 17.87
N LEU A 593 -0.89 -15.40 17.39
CA LEU A 593 -1.96 -15.95 18.22
C LEU A 593 -1.51 -17.23 18.93
N PHE A 594 -0.88 -18.15 18.19
CA PHE A 594 -0.41 -19.42 18.73
C PHE A 594 0.66 -19.25 19.83
N TYR A 595 1.65 -18.38 19.61
CA TYR A 595 2.74 -18.17 20.57
C TYR A 595 2.44 -17.10 21.63
N GLY A 596 1.29 -16.42 21.56
CA GLY A 596 0.95 -15.34 22.49
C GLY A 596 1.87 -14.12 22.34
N LEU A 597 2.20 -13.74 21.11
CA LEU A 597 3.09 -12.62 20.80
C LEU A 597 2.29 -11.39 20.35
N PRO A 598 2.68 -10.17 20.77
CA PRO A 598 2.11 -8.96 20.18
C PRO A 598 2.53 -8.83 18.72
N MET A 599 1.59 -8.38 17.89
CA MET A 599 1.79 -8.12 16.47
C MET A 599 1.48 -6.67 16.12
N PHE A 600 2.38 -6.05 15.37
CA PHE A 600 2.26 -4.69 14.86
C PHE A 600 2.02 -4.72 13.36
N GLU A 601 0.77 -4.47 12.93
CA GLU A 601 0.32 -4.57 11.55
C GLU A 601 0.09 -3.19 10.92
N SER A 602 0.41 -3.07 9.63
CA SER A 602 0.18 -1.84 8.88
C SER A 602 0.09 -2.05 7.37
N GLY A 603 -0.66 -1.16 6.71
CA GLY A 603 -0.89 -1.17 5.27
C GLY A 603 -0.86 0.23 4.66
N THR A 604 -0.52 0.30 3.37
CA THR A 604 -0.55 1.55 2.59
C THR A 604 -1.11 1.31 1.20
N LEU A 605 -1.91 2.26 0.71
CA LEU A 605 -2.41 2.31 -0.66
C LEU A 605 -2.42 3.78 -1.12
N GLY A 606 -1.37 4.18 -1.87
CA GLY A 606 -1.16 5.57 -2.28
C GLY A 606 -1.08 6.52 -1.07
N THR A 607 -2.02 7.46 -0.98
CA THR A 607 -2.13 8.39 0.16
C THR A 607 -2.86 7.79 1.37
N LYS A 608 -3.46 6.61 1.24
CA LYS A 608 -4.20 5.94 2.31
C LYS A 608 -3.27 5.03 3.11
N GLY A 609 -3.51 4.93 4.40
CA GLY A 609 -2.78 4.01 5.28
C GLY A 609 -3.59 3.59 6.49
N ASN A 610 -3.24 2.45 7.06
CA ASN A 610 -3.84 1.94 8.29
C ASN A 610 -2.79 1.31 9.21
N THR A 611 -3.07 1.33 10.51
CA THR A 611 -2.32 0.59 11.54
C THR A 611 -3.28 -0.21 12.39
N GLN A 612 -2.87 -1.42 12.76
CA GLN A 612 -3.57 -2.27 13.71
C GLN A 612 -2.57 -2.85 14.70
N VAL A 613 -2.87 -2.73 15.99
CA VAL A 613 -2.09 -3.36 17.05
C VAL A 613 -2.86 -4.55 17.60
N VAL A 614 -2.17 -5.69 17.68
CA VAL A 614 -2.69 -6.94 18.23
C VAL A 614 -1.91 -7.25 19.49
N VAL A 615 -2.60 -7.25 20.63
CA VAL A 615 -2.00 -7.45 21.96
C VAL A 615 -2.61 -8.69 22.61
N PRO A 616 -1.79 -9.70 22.98
CA PRO A 616 -2.26 -10.93 23.58
C PRO A 616 -3.20 -10.71 24.75
N HIS A 617 -4.33 -11.43 24.76
CA HIS A 617 -5.37 -11.37 25.78
C HIS A 617 -6.05 -10.00 25.99
N LYS A 618 -5.75 -8.97 25.16
CA LYS A 618 -6.33 -7.63 25.26
C LYS A 618 -7.14 -7.23 24.03
N THR A 619 -6.69 -7.60 22.83
CA THR A 619 -7.36 -7.23 21.57
C THR A 619 -7.80 -8.48 20.80
N GLU A 620 -8.67 -8.33 19.81
CA GLU A 620 -8.81 -9.34 18.75
C GLU A 620 -7.52 -9.49 17.93
N ASN A 621 -7.37 -10.64 17.28
CA ASN A 621 -6.32 -10.90 16.30
C ASN A 621 -6.72 -10.36 14.91
N TYR A 622 -5.77 -10.18 14.00
CA TYR A 622 -6.01 -9.56 12.68
C TYR A 622 -7.07 -10.33 11.88
N GLY A 623 -7.00 -11.67 11.85
CA GLY A 623 -7.92 -12.53 11.13
C GLY A 623 -9.34 -12.62 11.71
N ALA A 624 -9.64 -11.96 12.83
CA ALA A 624 -11.00 -11.89 13.39
C ALA A 624 -11.94 -11.02 12.53
N SER A 625 -11.37 -10.03 11.82
CA SER A 625 -12.10 -9.15 10.91
C SER A 625 -11.91 -9.58 9.45
N ARG A 626 -12.90 -9.30 8.59
CA ARG A 626 -12.82 -9.63 7.15
C ARG A 626 -12.81 -8.36 6.31
N ASP A 627 -11.72 -8.17 5.58
CA ASP A 627 -11.66 -7.17 4.52
C ASP A 627 -12.53 -7.60 3.32
N PRO A 628 -13.07 -6.64 2.54
CA PRO A 628 -13.76 -6.95 1.30
C PRO A 628 -12.85 -7.73 0.33
N PRO A 629 -13.31 -8.85 -0.25
CA PRO A 629 -12.50 -9.59 -1.21
C PRO A 629 -12.23 -8.77 -2.48
N GLU A 630 -11.12 -9.07 -3.17
CA GLU A 630 -10.89 -8.52 -4.51
C GLU A 630 -12.08 -8.85 -5.42
N LYS A 631 -12.51 -7.87 -6.22
CA LYS A 631 -13.55 -8.09 -7.22
C LYS A 631 -12.99 -9.01 -8.31
N SER A 632 -13.56 -10.20 -8.44
CA SER A 632 -13.28 -11.10 -9.57
C SER A 632 -14.14 -10.74 -10.77
N ILE A 633 -13.55 -10.68 -11.96
CA ILE A 633 -14.30 -10.51 -13.21
C ILE A 633 -14.96 -11.85 -13.58
N PRO A 634 -16.27 -11.88 -13.92
CA PRO A 634 -16.93 -13.12 -14.36
C PRO A 634 -16.21 -13.76 -15.55
N ILE A 635 -16.15 -15.10 -15.58
CA ILE A 635 -15.39 -15.84 -16.60
C ILE A 635 -16.00 -15.62 -17.99
N CYS A 636 -17.33 -15.55 -18.09
CA CYS A 636 -18.03 -15.25 -19.34
C CYS A 636 -17.65 -13.87 -19.91
N THR A 637 -17.55 -12.86 -19.03
CA THR A 637 -17.13 -11.51 -19.40
C THR A 637 -15.68 -11.50 -19.91
N LEU A 638 -14.76 -12.21 -19.25
CA LEU A 638 -13.38 -12.34 -19.72
C LEU A 638 -13.29 -13.06 -21.06
N LYS A 639 -13.99 -14.19 -21.21
CA LYS A 639 -13.88 -15.07 -22.39
C LYS A 639 -14.58 -14.54 -23.63
N ASN A 640 -15.77 -13.96 -23.50
CA ASN A 640 -16.65 -13.70 -24.65
C ASN A 640 -17.19 -12.27 -24.74
N PHE A 641 -17.42 -11.58 -23.62
CA PHE A 641 -18.13 -10.30 -23.61
C PHE A 641 -17.42 -9.20 -22.78
N PRO A 642 -16.16 -8.84 -23.10
CA PRO A 642 -15.49 -7.72 -22.45
C PRO A 642 -16.18 -6.39 -22.81
N ASN A 643 -16.16 -5.44 -21.87
CA ASN A 643 -16.74 -4.11 -22.04
C ASN A 643 -15.85 -2.99 -21.47
N ALA A 644 -14.72 -3.35 -20.86
CA ALA A 644 -13.75 -2.47 -20.24
C ALA A 644 -12.33 -3.02 -20.47
N ILE A 645 -11.30 -2.16 -20.42
CA ILE A 645 -9.92 -2.54 -20.71
C ILE A 645 -9.35 -3.51 -19.67
N GLU A 646 -9.82 -3.44 -18.43
CA GLU A 646 -9.44 -4.37 -17.36
C GLU A 646 -9.77 -5.81 -17.74
N HIS A 647 -10.86 -6.02 -18.48
CA HIS A 647 -11.26 -7.35 -18.94
C HIS A 647 -10.32 -7.87 -20.03
N THR A 648 -9.90 -7.01 -20.96
CA THR A 648 -8.99 -7.40 -22.05
C THR A 648 -7.57 -7.60 -21.54
N LEU A 649 -7.13 -6.82 -20.54
CA LEU A 649 -5.82 -6.96 -19.90
C LEU A 649 -5.73 -8.24 -19.05
N GLN A 650 -6.74 -8.55 -18.24
CA GLN A 650 -6.77 -9.81 -17.50
C GLN A 650 -6.81 -11.00 -18.46
N TRP A 651 -7.61 -10.93 -19.53
CA TRP A 651 -7.62 -11.96 -20.56
C TRP A 651 -6.26 -12.12 -21.26
N ALA A 652 -5.58 -11.01 -21.59
CA ALA A 652 -4.25 -11.04 -22.19
C ALA A 652 -3.22 -11.68 -21.26
N ARG A 653 -3.32 -11.44 -19.95
CA ARG A 653 -2.47 -12.07 -18.94
C ARG A 653 -2.72 -13.57 -18.83
N ASP A 654 -3.98 -14.00 -18.78
CA ASP A 654 -4.33 -15.42 -18.76
C ASP A 654 -3.85 -16.12 -20.04
N TRP A 655 -3.93 -15.44 -21.19
CA TRP A 655 -3.41 -15.94 -22.46
C TRP A 655 -1.88 -16.06 -22.46
N PHE A 656 -1.17 -15.04 -21.97
CA PHE A 656 0.29 -15.06 -21.82
C PHE A 656 0.73 -16.23 -20.94
N GLU A 657 0.11 -16.39 -19.78
CA GLU A 657 0.40 -17.46 -18.83
C GLU A 657 0.20 -18.84 -19.47
N GLY A 658 -0.91 -19.03 -20.20
CA GLY A 658 -1.22 -20.28 -20.88
C GLY A 658 -0.20 -20.66 -21.96
N GLU A 659 0.19 -19.70 -22.81
CA GLU A 659 1.05 -19.95 -23.97
C GLU A 659 2.55 -19.98 -23.63
N PHE A 660 3.01 -19.10 -22.74
CA PHE A 660 4.44 -18.89 -22.50
C PHE A 660 4.95 -19.46 -21.17
N PHE A 661 4.07 -19.80 -20.21
CA PHE A 661 4.45 -20.44 -18.94
C PHE A 661 3.92 -21.87 -18.81
N GLN A 662 2.60 -22.04 -18.87
CA GLN A 662 1.94 -23.33 -18.62
C GLN A 662 2.30 -24.38 -19.68
N ALA A 663 2.23 -24.02 -20.98
CA ALA A 663 2.60 -24.93 -22.06
C ALA A 663 4.06 -25.46 -21.94
N PRO A 664 5.10 -24.60 -21.81
CA PRO A 664 6.47 -25.06 -21.55
C PRO A 664 6.62 -25.88 -20.27
N SER A 665 5.93 -25.48 -19.19
CA SER A 665 6.00 -26.18 -17.88
C SER A 665 5.42 -27.59 -17.96
N ASP A 666 4.29 -27.76 -18.65
CA ASP A 666 3.70 -29.07 -18.87
C ASP A 666 4.60 -29.97 -19.71
N VAL A 667 5.26 -29.42 -20.75
CA VAL A 667 6.26 -30.16 -21.53
C VAL A 667 7.40 -30.62 -20.62
N ASN A 668 7.94 -29.74 -19.80
CA ASN A 668 9.04 -30.08 -18.89
C ASN A 668 8.64 -31.17 -17.89
N ARG A 669 7.45 -31.07 -17.27
CA ARG A 669 6.92 -32.10 -16.36
C ARG A 669 6.65 -33.43 -17.06
N TYR A 670 6.11 -33.41 -18.28
CA TYR A 670 5.96 -34.61 -19.11
C TYR A 670 7.30 -35.30 -19.38
N LEU A 671 8.36 -34.51 -19.62
CA LEU A 671 9.71 -35.02 -19.88
C LEU A 671 10.49 -35.44 -18.62
N GLU A 672 10.01 -35.11 -17.42
CA GLU A 672 10.60 -35.54 -16.14
C GLU A 672 10.24 -36.98 -15.75
N GLY A 673 9.16 -37.53 -16.31
CA GLY A 673 8.89 -38.97 -16.26
C GLY A 673 7.49 -39.35 -15.77
N PRO A 674 7.32 -40.57 -15.21
CA PRO A 674 6.01 -41.20 -15.06
C PRO A 674 5.10 -40.58 -13.98
N ALA A 675 5.64 -39.73 -13.08
CA ALA A 675 4.87 -39.08 -12.03
C ALA A 675 3.79 -38.14 -12.60
N PHE A 676 4.14 -37.34 -13.60
CA PHE A 676 3.21 -36.43 -14.28
C PHE A 676 2.04 -37.18 -14.91
N MET A 677 2.31 -38.31 -15.58
CA MET A 677 1.27 -39.15 -16.18
C MET A 677 0.31 -39.73 -15.13
N LYS A 678 0.79 -40.01 -13.91
CA LYS A 678 -0.07 -40.46 -12.81
C LYS A 678 -1.00 -39.34 -12.34
N GLU A 679 -0.45 -38.15 -12.10
CA GLU A 679 -1.22 -36.97 -11.70
C GLU A 679 -2.27 -36.58 -12.76
N LEU A 680 -1.88 -36.58 -14.05
CA LEU A 680 -2.76 -36.26 -15.16
C LEU A 680 -3.94 -37.24 -15.27
N ASN A 681 -3.74 -38.51 -14.91
CA ASN A 681 -4.83 -39.49 -14.87
C ASN A 681 -5.78 -39.30 -13.68
N GLU A 682 -5.36 -38.60 -12.62
CA GLU A 682 -6.21 -38.23 -11.48
C GLU A 682 -7.05 -36.97 -11.77
N GLN A 683 -6.71 -36.19 -12.82
CA GLN A 683 -7.37 -34.95 -13.23
C GLN A 683 -8.31 -35.13 -14.45
N GLN A 684 -9.49 -35.72 -14.24
CA GLN A 684 -10.39 -36.08 -15.34
C GLN A 684 -10.89 -34.90 -16.21
N ASN A 685 -11.05 -33.70 -15.63
CA ASN A 685 -11.70 -32.58 -16.32
C ASN A 685 -10.77 -31.76 -17.24
N THR A 686 -9.45 -31.84 -17.07
CA THR A 686 -8.45 -31.02 -17.79
C THR A 686 -7.46 -31.86 -18.60
N LYS A 687 -7.62 -33.19 -18.57
CA LYS A 687 -6.70 -34.14 -19.19
C LYS A 687 -6.57 -33.97 -20.71
N VAL A 688 -7.69 -33.88 -21.42
CA VAL A 688 -7.71 -33.73 -22.89
C VAL A 688 -7.00 -32.44 -23.29
N GLU A 689 -7.37 -31.32 -22.69
CA GLU A 689 -6.79 -29.99 -22.97
C GLU A 689 -5.27 -29.96 -22.72
N THR A 690 -4.81 -30.61 -21.65
CA THR A 690 -3.38 -30.72 -21.34
C THR A 690 -2.63 -31.56 -22.37
N LEU A 691 -3.22 -32.68 -22.82
CA LEU A 691 -2.63 -33.53 -23.86
C LEU A 691 -2.59 -32.82 -25.23
N GLU A 692 -3.63 -32.07 -25.60
CA GLU A 692 -3.65 -31.26 -26.82
C GLU A 692 -2.55 -30.19 -26.79
N ARG A 693 -2.37 -29.50 -25.66
CA ARG A 693 -1.29 -28.52 -25.46
C ARG A 693 0.11 -29.15 -25.59
N LEU A 694 0.31 -30.35 -25.05
CA LEU A 694 1.56 -31.10 -25.22
C LEU A 694 1.81 -31.45 -26.70
N LYS A 695 0.78 -31.92 -27.40
CA LYS A 695 0.89 -32.31 -28.82
C LYS A 695 1.20 -31.11 -29.71
N SER A 696 0.50 -29.98 -29.49
CA SER A 696 0.81 -28.72 -30.16
C SER A 696 2.26 -28.29 -29.91
N SER A 697 2.73 -28.34 -28.66
CA SER A 697 4.08 -27.85 -28.31
C SER A 697 5.22 -28.76 -28.79
N LEU A 698 5.02 -30.07 -28.81
CA LEU A 698 6.08 -31.04 -29.14
C LEU A 698 6.05 -31.52 -30.60
N VAL A 699 4.91 -31.42 -31.27
CA VAL A 699 4.66 -32.04 -32.58
C VAL A 699 4.11 -31.03 -33.58
N ASP A 700 2.89 -30.54 -33.36
CA ASP A 700 2.15 -29.83 -34.42
C ASP A 700 2.74 -28.43 -34.72
N ASP A 701 3.09 -27.67 -33.67
CA ASP A 701 3.50 -26.26 -33.73
C ASP A 701 4.91 -26.03 -33.17
N ARG A 702 5.78 -27.04 -33.24
CA ARG A 702 7.18 -26.95 -32.80
C ARG A 702 8.00 -26.15 -33.82
N PRO A 703 8.54 -24.97 -33.49
CA PRO A 703 9.32 -24.18 -34.43
C PRO A 703 10.71 -24.79 -34.65
N MET A 704 11.21 -24.71 -35.90
CA MET A 704 12.57 -25.10 -36.28
C MET A 704 13.45 -23.88 -36.62
N SER A 705 12.82 -22.72 -36.82
CA SER A 705 13.43 -21.43 -37.16
C SER A 705 12.67 -20.27 -36.50
N PHE A 706 13.23 -19.07 -36.54
CA PHE A 706 12.54 -17.88 -36.02
C PHE A 706 11.35 -17.48 -36.93
N GLU A 707 11.47 -17.72 -38.23
CA GLU A 707 10.41 -17.51 -39.22
C GLU A 707 9.18 -18.39 -38.95
N ASP A 708 9.37 -19.60 -38.39
CA ASP A 708 8.27 -20.43 -37.92
C ASP A 708 7.55 -19.78 -36.73
N CYS A 709 8.29 -19.11 -35.82
CA CYS A 709 7.69 -18.35 -34.73
C CYS A 709 6.88 -17.14 -35.23
N ILE A 710 7.36 -16.44 -36.27
CA ILE A 710 6.62 -15.36 -36.94
C ILE A 710 5.33 -15.90 -37.55
N SER A 711 5.41 -17.06 -38.21
CA SER A 711 4.25 -17.71 -38.83
C SER A 711 3.21 -18.13 -37.80
N TRP A 712 3.66 -18.75 -36.71
CA TRP A 712 2.82 -19.10 -35.57
C TRP A 712 2.13 -17.87 -34.96
N ALA A 713 2.86 -16.78 -34.74
CA ALA A 713 2.28 -15.53 -34.25
C ALA A 713 1.20 -14.99 -35.22
N ARG A 714 1.45 -15.02 -36.53
CA ARG A 714 0.45 -14.60 -37.54
C ARG A 714 -0.81 -15.47 -37.51
N PHE A 715 -0.69 -16.78 -37.30
CA PHE A 715 -1.85 -17.66 -37.15
C PHE A 715 -2.60 -17.42 -35.84
N LYS A 716 -1.90 -17.14 -34.73
CA LYS A 716 -2.52 -16.73 -33.46
C LYS A 716 -3.28 -15.41 -33.59
N PHE A 717 -2.74 -14.44 -34.32
CA PHE A 717 -3.47 -13.20 -34.64
C PHE A 717 -4.82 -13.51 -35.31
N GLU A 718 -4.80 -14.34 -36.36
CA GLU A 718 -6.03 -14.70 -37.08
C GLU A 718 -7.01 -15.43 -36.16
N ASP A 719 -6.52 -16.38 -35.37
CA ASP A 719 -7.39 -17.16 -34.49
C ASP A 719 -8.09 -16.28 -33.45
N LEU A 720 -7.31 -15.49 -32.71
CA LEU A 720 -7.79 -14.72 -31.56
C LEU A 720 -8.69 -13.55 -31.96
N PHE A 721 -8.31 -12.78 -32.98
CA PHE A 721 -8.94 -11.50 -33.28
C PHE A 721 -9.86 -11.53 -34.50
N SER A 722 -9.85 -12.63 -35.28
CA SER A 722 -10.70 -12.80 -36.47
C SER A 722 -11.58 -14.05 -36.37
N ASN A 723 -11.01 -15.25 -36.26
CA ASN A 723 -11.76 -16.51 -36.34
C ASN A 723 -12.67 -16.74 -35.13
N GLN A 724 -12.16 -16.55 -33.91
CA GLN A 724 -12.96 -16.68 -32.69
C GLN A 724 -14.11 -15.66 -32.67
N ILE A 725 -13.87 -14.43 -33.15
CA ILE A 725 -14.91 -13.40 -33.27
C ILE A 725 -15.97 -13.80 -34.32
N LYS A 726 -15.55 -14.30 -35.49
CA LYS A 726 -16.47 -14.82 -36.51
C LYS A 726 -17.31 -16.00 -35.98
N GLN A 727 -16.69 -16.90 -35.21
CA GLN A 727 -17.42 -18.00 -34.54
C GLN A 727 -18.42 -17.48 -33.51
N LEU A 728 -18.03 -16.49 -32.69
CA LEU A 728 -18.91 -15.88 -31.71
C LEU A 728 -20.13 -15.24 -32.36
N LEU A 729 -19.94 -14.48 -33.45
CA LEU A 729 -21.03 -13.86 -34.22
C LEU A 729 -21.93 -14.89 -34.93
N TYR A 730 -21.36 -16.02 -35.33
CA TYR A 730 -22.16 -17.13 -35.90
C TYR A 730 -23.10 -17.74 -34.86
N ASN A 731 -22.63 -17.84 -33.62
CA ASN A 731 -23.38 -18.37 -32.49
C ASN A 731 -24.40 -17.39 -31.92
N PHE A 732 -24.01 -16.11 -31.83
CA PHE A 732 -24.81 -15.01 -31.31
C PHE A 732 -24.83 -13.87 -32.32
N PRO A 733 -25.88 -13.79 -33.16
CA PRO A 733 -26.16 -12.58 -33.93
C PRO A 733 -26.60 -11.48 -32.95
N LEU A 734 -25.65 -10.69 -32.45
CA LEU A 734 -25.90 -9.69 -31.42
C LEU A 734 -26.52 -8.42 -32.02
N ASP A 735 -27.66 -7.98 -31.47
CA ASP A 735 -28.35 -6.74 -31.89
C ASP A 735 -27.74 -5.46 -31.27
N GLN A 736 -26.98 -5.57 -30.17
CA GLN A 736 -26.32 -4.43 -29.51
C GLN A 736 -24.81 -4.66 -29.36
N ARG A 737 -24.01 -3.73 -29.91
CA ARG A 737 -22.53 -3.70 -29.95
C ARG A 737 -21.87 -5.06 -30.28
N PRO A 738 -22.11 -5.64 -31.48
CA PRO A 738 -21.41 -6.84 -31.91
C PRO A 738 -19.90 -6.58 -32.05
N PRO A 739 -19.04 -7.51 -31.62
CA PRO A 739 -17.61 -7.44 -31.87
C PRO A 739 -17.33 -7.49 -33.37
N THR A 740 -16.21 -6.92 -33.80
CA THR A 740 -15.79 -6.85 -35.20
C THR A 740 -14.51 -7.66 -35.41
N PRO A 741 -14.49 -8.63 -36.34
CA PRO A 741 -13.26 -9.35 -36.69
C PRO A 741 -12.19 -8.37 -37.19
N VAL A 742 -10.98 -8.46 -36.66
CA VAL A 742 -9.85 -7.61 -37.06
C VAL A 742 -9.17 -8.23 -38.29
N THR A 743 -9.01 -7.44 -39.35
CA THR A 743 -8.23 -7.85 -40.53
C THR A 743 -6.78 -7.46 -40.30
N PHE A 744 -5.85 -8.41 -40.45
CA PHE A 744 -4.43 -8.14 -40.28
C PHE A 744 -3.93 -7.15 -41.34
N ASP A 745 -3.11 -6.20 -40.88
CA ASP A 745 -2.44 -5.19 -41.72
C ASP A 745 -1.01 -5.00 -41.18
N PRO A 746 0.04 -5.34 -41.94
CA PRO A 746 1.42 -5.17 -41.50
C PRO A 746 1.86 -3.71 -41.36
N GLN A 747 1.08 -2.74 -41.88
CA GLN A 747 1.35 -1.31 -41.71
C GLN A 747 0.72 -0.72 -40.45
N ASP A 748 -0.19 -1.46 -39.80
CA ASP A 748 -0.71 -1.07 -38.49
C ASP A 748 0.34 -1.36 -37.41
N PRO A 749 0.81 -0.35 -36.66
CA PRO A 749 1.83 -0.53 -35.65
C PRO A 749 1.45 -1.57 -34.60
N LEU A 750 0.21 -1.57 -34.13
CA LEU A 750 -0.27 -2.48 -33.08
C LEU A 750 -0.30 -3.93 -33.57
N HIS A 751 -0.71 -4.13 -34.82
CA HIS A 751 -0.72 -5.46 -35.43
C HIS A 751 0.69 -6.04 -35.51
N LEU A 752 1.65 -5.22 -35.93
CA LEU A 752 3.04 -5.64 -36.04
C LEU A 752 3.72 -5.79 -34.67
N ASP A 753 3.38 -4.95 -33.68
CA ASP A 753 3.87 -5.07 -32.30
C ASP A 753 3.46 -6.41 -31.66
N PHE A 754 2.22 -6.85 -31.90
CA PHE A 754 1.76 -8.19 -31.51
C PHE A 754 2.65 -9.27 -32.14
N ILE A 755 2.88 -9.23 -33.46
CA ILE A 755 3.68 -10.27 -34.13
C ILE A 755 5.12 -10.28 -33.58
N VAL A 756 5.75 -9.12 -33.42
CA VAL A 756 7.13 -9.01 -32.95
C VAL A 756 7.27 -9.54 -31.53
N SER A 757 6.43 -9.08 -30.60
CA SER A 757 6.52 -9.47 -29.18
C SER A 757 6.17 -10.95 -28.95
N VAL A 758 5.12 -11.46 -29.61
CA VAL A 758 4.67 -12.86 -29.51
C VAL A 758 5.67 -13.82 -30.14
N ALA A 759 6.23 -13.50 -31.31
CA ALA A 759 7.22 -14.36 -31.97
C ALA A 759 8.53 -14.44 -31.16
N ASN A 760 8.98 -13.33 -30.57
CA ASN A 760 10.18 -13.32 -29.71
C ASN A 760 9.97 -14.12 -28.41
N SER A 761 8.81 -13.98 -27.76
CA SER A 761 8.47 -14.78 -26.57
C SER A 761 8.38 -16.28 -26.90
N ARG A 762 7.78 -16.63 -28.05
CA ARG A 762 7.76 -18.01 -28.55
C ARG A 762 9.18 -18.52 -28.82
N ALA A 763 10.04 -17.74 -29.47
CA ALA A 763 11.42 -18.13 -29.76
C ALA A 763 12.20 -18.42 -28.47
N LYS A 764 12.03 -17.58 -27.45
CA LYS A 764 12.63 -17.77 -26.12
C LYS A 764 12.21 -19.10 -25.49
N ASN A 765 10.93 -19.48 -25.51
CA ASN A 765 10.49 -20.78 -24.97
C ASN A 765 11.21 -22.00 -25.59
N TYR A 766 11.62 -21.90 -26.86
CA TYR A 766 12.25 -22.99 -27.61
C TYR A 766 13.78 -22.82 -27.73
N GLY A 767 14.38 -21.85 -27.03
CA GLY A 767 15.82 -21.59 -27.09
C GLY A 767 16.31 -21.05 -28.44
N LEU A 768 15.44 -20.44 -29.23
CA LEU A 768 15.75 -19.81 -30.52
C LEU A 768 16.09 -18.33 -30.34
N LYS A 769 16.97 -17.80 -31.20
CA LYS A 769 17.35 -16.38 -31.18
C LYS A 769 16.41 -15.56 -32.09
N GLY A 770 15.68 -14.62 -31.51
CA GLY A 770 14.85 -13.67 -32.25
C GLY A 770 15.54 -12.35 -32.59
N HIS A 771 14.80 -11.46 -33.27
CA HIS A 771 15.18 -10.07 -33.56
C HIS A 771 13.93 -9.17 -33.57
N THR A 772 14.14 -7.84 -33.67
CA THR A 772 13.07 -6.82 -33.67
C THR A 772 13.02 -5.98 -34.95
N ASP A 773 13.79 -6.36 -35.98
CA ASP A 773 13.78 -5.70 -37.30
C ASP A 773 12.42 -5.83 -38.02
N ARG A 774 11.62 -4.76 -37.96
CA ARG A 774 10.25 -4.70 -38.52
C ARG A 774 10.19 -4.97 -40.03
N ASP A 775 11.21 -4.58 -40.79
CA ASP A 775 11.24 -4.79 -42.24
C ASP A 775 11.41 -6.28 -42.57
N ALA A 776 12.25 -6.98 -41.80
CA ALA A 776 12.40 -8.43 -41.91
C ALA A 776 11.11 -9.18 -41.56
N PHE A 777 10.37 -8.74 -40.54
CA PHE A 777 9.04 -9.30 -40.23
C PHE A 777 8.06 -9.11 -41.39
N ALA A 778 7.99 -7.90 -41.96
CA ALA A 778 7.08 -7.60 -43.07
C ALA A 778 7.35 -8.50 -44.30
N GLN A 779 8.62 -8.80 -44.59
CA GLN A 779 9.00 -9.71 -45.68
C GLN A 779 8.51 -11.14 -45.46
N VAL A 780 8.67 -11.68 -44.25
CA VAL A 780 8.18 -13.02 -43.91
C VAL A 780 6.66 -13.06 -43.97
N LEU A 781 5.99 -12.06 -43.37
CA LEU A 781 4.54 -11.94 -43.32
C LEU A 781 3.88 -11.89 -44.71
N ALA A 782 4.52 -11.25 -45.70
CA ALA A 782 4.03 -11.19 -47.07
C ALA A 782 3.94 -12.57 -47.76
N GLY A 783 4.72 -13.56 -47.29
CA GLY A 783 4.73 -14.92 -47.82
C GLY A 783 3.75 -15.88 -47.13
N ILE A 784 3.09 -15.48 -46.05
CA ILE A 784 2.25 -16.39 -45.25
C ILE A 784 0.84 -16.46 -45.82
N HIS A 785 0.40 -17.67 -46.18
CA HIS A 785 -0.99 -17.94 -46.53
C HIS A 785 -1.78 -18.33 -45.29
N VAL A 786 -2.82 -17.54 -44.98
CA VAL A 786 -3.71 -17.80 -43.85
C VAL A 786 -4.96 -18.54 -44.33
N PRO A 787 -5.28 -19.73 -43.79
CA PRO A 787 -6.46 -20.48 -44.19
C PRO A 787 -7.77 -19.69 -43.98
N GLU A 788 -8.72 -19.84 -44.90
CA GLU A 788 -10.05 -19.25 -44.74
C GLU A 788 -10.83 -19.92 -43.59
N PHE A 789 -11.51 -19.10 -42.80
CA PHE A 789 -12.34 -19.56 -41.69
C PHE A 789 -13.75 -19.96 -42.14
N ALA A 790 -14.20 -21.14 -41.69
CA ALA A 790 -15.57 -21.60 -41.80
C ALA A 790 -16.16 -21.88 -40.41
N PRO A 791 -17.31 -21.28 -40.03
CA PRO A 791 -17.89 -21.46 -38.70
C PRO A 791 -18.39 -22.90 -38.51
N LYS A 792 -18.13 -23.46 -37.33
CA LYS A 792 -18.57 -24.81 -36.95
C LYS A 792 -19.97 -24.77 -36.34
N LYS A 793 -20.84 -25.70 -36.76
CA LYS A 793 -22.16 -25.92 -36.15
C LYS A 793 -22.04 -26.76 -34.87
N GLY A 794 -22.75 -26.37 -33.81
CA GLY A 794 -22.82 -27.14 -32.55
C GLY A 794 -21.81 -26.75 -31.47
N VAL A 795 -20.93 -25.77 -31.72
CA VAL A 795 -20.11 -25.14 -30.67
C VAL A 795 -21.06 -24.46 -29.68
N LYS A 796 -21.01 -24.79 -28.39
CA LYS A 796 -21.74 -24.02 -27.35
C LYS A 796 -20.81 -22.99 -26.75
N ILE A 797 -21.23 -21.74 -26.78
CA ILE A 797 -20.58 -20.63 -26.09
C ILE A 797 -21.56 -20.21 -25.00
N ALA A 798 -21.15 -20.25 -23.74
CA ALA A 798 -22.01 -19.87 -22.63
C ALA A 798 -22.18 -18.35 -22.58
N ALA A 799 -23.40 -17.88 -22.35
CA ALA A 799 -23.75 -16.47 -22.20
C ALA A 799 -23.63 -15.98 -20.75
N SER A 800 -23.53 -16.89 -19.77
CA SER A 800 -23.36 -16.57 -18.35
C SER A 800 -22.48 -17.58 -17.62
N ASP A 801 -21.96 -17.19 -16.45
CA ASP A 801 -21.21 -18.09 -15.57
C ASP A 801 -22.07 -19.26 -15.04
N ALA A 802 -23.39 -19.07 -14.93
CA ALA A 802 -24.31 -20.14 -14.57
C ALA A 802 -24.37 -21.21 -15.67
N GLU A 803 -24.48 -20.80 -16.93
CA GLU A 803 -24.45 -21.70 -18.09
C GLU A 803 -23.09 -22.39 -18.25
N LEU A 804 -21.98 -21.72 -17.91
CA LEU A 804 -20.65 -22.35 -17.86
C LEU A 804 -20.58 -23.47 -16.82
N LYS A 805 -21.18 -23.26 -15.64
CA LYS A 805 -21.20 -24.25 -14.54
C LYS A 805 -22.15 -25.42 -14.80
N GLU A 806 -23.30 -25.17 -15.43
CA GLU A 806 -24.24 -26.21 -15.87
C GLU A 806 -23.73 -26.97 -17.09
N GLY A 807 -22.90 -26.33 -17.92
CA GLY A 807 -22.27 -26.88 -19.12
C GLY A 807 -21.04 -27.74 -18.88
N GLY A 808 -20.90 -28.36 -17.69
CA GLY A 808 -19.75 -29.21 -17.28
C GLY A 808 -19.48 -30.46 -18.12
N ALA A 809 -20.09 -30.59 -19.30
CA ALA A 809 -19.67 -31.51 -20.34
C ALA A 809 -19.46 -30.70 -21.62
N ALA A 810 -18.23 -30.73 -22.14
CA ALA A 810 -17.91 -30.22 -23.46
C ALA A 810 -18.95 -30.75 -24.48
N PRO A 811 -19.58 -29.89 -25.30
CA PRO A 811 -20.52 -30.35 -26.29
C PRO A 811 -19.73 -31.01 -27.43
N GLY A 812 -19.81 -32.35 -27.52
CA GLY A 812 -19.46 -33.08 -28.74
C GLY A 812 -18.20 -33.96 -28.72
N LEU A 813 -17.79 -34.53 -27.59
CA LEU A 813 -16.77 -35.60 -27.59
C LEU A 813 -17.44 -36.97 -27.52
N GLU A 814 -17.68 -37.57 -28.68
CA GLU A 814 -17.83 -39.03 -28.78
C GLU A 814 -16.47 -39.64 -28.37
N ASP A 815 -16.36 -40.02 -27.10
CA ASP A 815 -15.23 -40.74 -26.47
C ASP A 815 -13.93 -39.91 -26.21
N ALA A 816 -13.95 -39.09 -25.15
CA ALA A 816 -12.80 -38.33 -24.67
C ALA A 816 -11.59 -39.21 -24.27
N ASP A 817 -11.84 -40.44 -23.81
CA ASP A 817 -10.79 -41.40 -23.48
C ASP A 817 -10.07 -41.89 -24.74
N ALA A 818 -10.82 -42.20 -25.81
CA ALA A 818 -10.23 -42.56 -27.11
C ALA A 818 -9.39 -41.42 -27.70
N GLN A 819 -9.81 -40.16 -27.54
CA GLN A 819 -9.04 -39.00 -27.97
C GLN A 819 -7.74 -38.86 -27.17
N CYS A 820 -7.79 -39.04 -25.84
CA CYS A 820 -6.60 -39.03 -25.00
C CYS A 820 -5.61 -40.12 -25.43
N GLU A 821 -6.09 -41.34 -25.69
CA GLU A 821 -5.26 -42.44 -26.17
C GLU A 821 -4.62 -42.16 -27.53
N TYR A 822 -5.36 -41.52 -28.45
CA TYR A 822 -4.83 -41.12 -29.74
C TYR A 822 -3.70 -40.11 -29.58
N ILE A 823 -3.91 -39.05 -28.80
CA ILE A 823 -2.90 -38.01 -28.58
C ILE A 823 -1.64 -38.60 -27.92
N LEU A 824 -1.81 -39.47 -26.93
CA LEU A 824 -0.69 -40.13 -26.25
C LEU A 824 0.16 -41.00 -27.19
N LYS A 825 -0.40 -41.56 -28.26
CA LYS A 825 0.35 -42.33 -29.27
C LYS A 825 1.18 -41.44 -30.19
N GLU A 826 0.70 -40.24 -30.48
CA GLU A 826 1.39 -39.25 -31.33
C GLU A 826 2.49 -38.50 -30.57
N LEU A 827 2.41 -38.43 -29.23
CA LEU A 827 3.41 -37.74 -28.43
C LEU A 827 4.78 -38.47 -28.45
N PRO A 828 5.89 -37.73 -28.62
CA PRO A 828 7.23 -38.32 -28.57
C PRO A 828 7.52 -38.84 -27.16
N LYS A 829 8.10 -40.03 -27.06
CA LYS A 829 8.44 -40.62 -25.77
C LYS A 829 9.46 -39.73 -25.03
N PRO A 830 9.38 -39.53 -23.71
CA PRO A 830 10.36 -38.74 -22.97
C PRO A 830 11.81 -39.17 -23.21
N SER A 831 12.05 -40.47 -23.39
CA SER A 831 13.37 -41.02 -23.71
C SER A 831 13.96 -40.56 -25.05
N THR A 832 13.12 -40.19 -26.03
CA THR A 832 13.61 -39.68 -27.34
C THR A 832 13.98 -38.20 -27.29
N LEU A 833 13.59 -37.49 -26.23
CA LEU A 833 13.87 -36.06 -26.01
C LEU A 833 14.72 -35.85 -24.74
N ALA A 834 15.58 -36.82 -24.43
CA ALA A 834 16.45 -36.73 -23.25
C ALA A 834 17.32 -35.47 -23.30
N GLY A 835 17.27 -34.67 -22.23
CA GLY A 835 18.00 -33.40 -22.12
C GLY A 835 17.33 -32.20 -22.80
N TYR A 836 16.27 -32.41 -23.60
CA TYR A 836 15.48 -31.30 -24.13
C TYR A 836 14.58 -30.72 -23.02
N ARG A 837 14.55 -29.39 -22.91
CA ARG A 837 13.65 -28.64 -22.05
C ARG A 837 13.22 -27.40 -22.81
N MET A 838 12.03 -26.92 -22.50
CA MET A 838 11.59 -25.59 -22.92
C MET A 838 11.82 -24.61 -21.77
N ASP A 839 11.93 -23.33 -22.08
CA ASP A 839 12.15 -22.28 -21.09
C ASP A 839 10.80 -21.60 -20.76
N PRO A 840 10.13 -21.93 -19.64
CA PRO A 840 8.91 -21.25 -19.25
C PRO A 840 9.20 -19.78 -18.93
N ILE A 841 8.32 -18.89 -19.34
CA ILE A 841 8.42 -17.45 -19.09
C ILE A 841 7.37 -17.09 -18.03
N GLU A 842 7.80 -16.93 -16.79
CA GLU A 842 6.95 -16.40 -15.73
C GLU A 842 6.73 -14.90 -15.96
N PHE A 843 5.48 -14.44 -15.86
CA PHE A 843 5.15 -13.05 -16.12
C PHE A 843 5.83 -12.11 -15.11
N ASP A 844 6.58 -11.15 -15.64
CA ASP A 844 7.17 -10.05 -14.88
C ASP A 844 6.71 -8.72 -15.47
N LYS A 845 5.97 -7.95 -14.67
CA LYS A 845 5.44 -6.62 -15.03
C LYS A 845 6.53 -5.56 -15.21
N ASP A 846 7.71 -5.77 -14.64
CA ASP A 846 8.85 -4.87 -14.71
C ASP A 846 9.80 -5.23 -15.88
N ASP A 847 9.49 -6.31 -16.64
CA ASP A 847 10.10 -6.65 -17.93
C ASP A 847 9.24 -6.11 -19.09
N ASP A 848 9.78 -5.15 -19.83
CA ASP A 848 9.07 -4.51 -20.95
C ASP A 848 8.66 -5.50 -22.04
N SER A 849 9.44 -6.56 -22.28
CA SER A 849 9.12 -7.55 -23.32
C SER A 849 7.87 -8.36 -22.99
N HIS A 850 7.65 -8.66 -21.71
CA HIS A 850 6.42 -9.33 -21.26
C HIS A 850 5.22 -8.40 -21.39
N MET A 851 5.39 -7.14 -20.96
CA MET A 851 4.33 -6.14 -21.04
C MET A 851 3.95 -5.78 -22.48
N GLU A 852 4.89 -5.78 -23.43
CA GLU A 852 4.62 -5.57 -24.86
C GLU A 852 3.64 -6.62 -25.42
N VAL A 853 3.77 -7.89 -24.99
CA VAL A 853 2.80 -8.94 -25.34
C VAL A 853 1.44 -8.61 -24.74
N ILE A 854 1.37 -8.30 -23.43
CA ILE A 854 0.10 -8.01 -22.74
C ILE A 854 -0.63 -6.84 -23.39
N VAL A 855 0.07 -5.72 -23.64
CA VAL A 855 -0.50 -4.50 -24.22
C VAL A 855 -1.03 -4.77 -25.62
N SER A 856 -0.20 -5.39 -26.48
CA SER A 856 -0.59 -5.62 -27.88
C SER A 856 -1.78 -6.59 -27.98
N VAL A 857 -1.77 -7.68 -27.21
CA VAL A 857 -2.85 -8.67 -27.12
C VAL A 857 -4.15 -8.04 -26.59
N SER A 858 -4.05 -7.24 -25.52
CA SER A 858 -5.20 -6.57 -24.91
C SER A 858 -5.82 -5.53 -25.85
N ASN A 859 -5.00 -4.64 -26.43
CA ASN A 859 -5.49 -3.56 -27.29
C ASN A 859 -6.11 -4.09 -28.59
N LEU A 860 -5.58 -5.19 -29.15
CA LEU A 860 -6.21 -5.85 -30.31
C LEU A 860 -7.60 -6.39 -29.96
N ARG A 861 -7.75 -7.01 -28.78
CA ARG A 861 -9.07 -7.43 -28.28
C ARG A 861 -9.97 -6.23 -27.99
N ALA A 862 -9.44 -5.16 -27.40
CA ALA A 862 -10.18 -3.93 -27.14
C ALA A 862 -10.75 -3.37 -28.46
N ARG A 863 -9.94 -3.34 -29.52
CA ARG A 863 -10.35 -2.95 -30.87
C ARG A 863 -11.47 -3.82 -31.43
N SER A 864 -11.42 -5.15 -31.27
CA SER A 864 -12.52 -6.05 -31.67
C SER A 864 -13.85 -5.68 -31.00
N TYR A 865 -13.83 -5.24 -29.74
CA TYR A 865 -15.03 -4.90 -28.96
C TYR A 865 -15.32 -3.40 -28.89
N LYS A 866 -14.57 -2.56 -29.62
CA LYS A 866 -14.69 -1.09 -29.62
C LYS A 866 -14.51 -0.48 -28.21
N ILE A 867 -13.66 -1.11 -27.41
CA ILE A 867 -13.20 -0.61 -26.12
C ILE A 867 -12.01 0.33 -26.38
N PRO A 868 -11.91 1.49 -25.71
CA PRO A 868 -10.75 2.36 -25.81
C PRO A 868 -9.45 1.61 -25.49
N GLU A 869 -8.45 1.72 -26.36
CA GLU A 869 -7.12 1.16 -26.17
C GLU A 869 -6.36 1.94 -25.09
N GLU A 870 -5.45 1.26 -24.36
CA GLU A 870 -4.66 1.89 -23.30
C GLU A 870 -3.16 1.82 -23.58
N ASP A 871 -2.42 2.77 -23.03
CA ASP A 871 -0.96 2.81 -23.16
C ASP A 871 -0.26 1.77 -22.26
N MET A 872 1.07 1.66 -22.44
CA MET A 872 1.92 0.77 -21.65
C MET A 872 1.87 1.08 -20.15
N HIS A 873 1.82 2.35 -19.78
CA HIS A 873 1.89 2.78 -18.38
C HIS A 873 0.65 2.35 -17.60
N LYS A 874 -0.54 2.59 -18.16
CA LYS A 874 -1.82 2.19 -17.57
C LYS A 874 -2.07 0.70 -17.69
N SER A 875 -1.63 0.06 -18.78
CA SER A 875 -1.71 -1.40 -18.91
C SER A 875 -0.84 -2.12 -17.87
N ARG A 876 0.39 -1.63 -17.61
CA ARG A 876 1.28 -2.18 -16.58
C ARG A 876 0.68 -2.05 -15.18
N PHE A 877 0.01 -0.94 -14.90
CA PHE A 877 -0.71 -0.73 -13.63
C PHE A 877 -1.73 -1.84 -13.36
N ILE A 878 -2.61 -2.05 -14.33
CA ILE A 878 -3.77 -2.93 -14.21
C ILE A 878 -3.32 -4.40 -14.30
N ALA A 879 -2.60 -4.80 -15.35
CA ALA A 879 -2.20 -6.19 -15.56
C ALA A 879 -1.19 -6.67 -14.50
N GLY A 880 -0.28 -5.79 -14.08
CA GLY A 880 0.70 -6.04 -13.04
C GLY A 880 0.14 -6.00 -11.61
N LYS A 881 -1.16 -5.69 -11.44
CA LYS A 881 -1.81 -5.45 -10.14
C LYS A 881 -0.95 -4.55 -9.24
N ILE A 882 -0.42 -3.48 -9.81
CA ILE A 882 0.53 -2.60 -9.12
C ILE A 882 -0.20 -1.85 -8.00
N ILE A 883 0.29 -2.00 -6.77
CA ILE A 883 -0.18 -1.19 -5.64
C ILE A 883 0.51 0.20 -5.71
N PRO A 884 -0.23 1.31 -5.85
CA PRO A 884 0.31 2.66 -5.72
C PRO A 884 0.93 2.88 -4.35
N ALA A 885 2.09 3.53 -4.29
CA ALA A 885 2.79 3.77 -3.03
C ALA A 885 3.69 5.01 -3.12
N ILE A 886 3.83 5.70 -1.99
CA ILE A 886 4.68 6.89 -1.85
C ILE A 886 5.33 6.91 -0.46
N ALA A 887 6.57 7.43 -0.37
CA ALA A 887 7.36 7.41 0.86
C ALA A 887 6.72 8.18 2.03
N THR A 888 5.93 9.21 1.74
CA THR A 888 5.25 10.06 2.74
C THR A 888 4.26 9.27 3.60
N THR A 889 3.34 8.55 2.97
CA THR A 889 2.37 7.69 3.68
C THR A 889 3.07 6.57 4.45
N THR A 890 4.09 5.95 3.85
CA THR A 890 4.87 4.89 4.51
C THR A 890 5.56 5.37 5.79
N ALA A 891 6.22 6.53 5.75
CA ALA A 891 6.86 7.12 6.93
C ALA A 891 5.84 7.45 8.02
N LEU A 892 4.70 8.04 7.63
CA LEU A 892 3.62 8.39 8.55
C LEU A 892 3.10 7.17 9.30
N VAL A 893 2.67 6.14 8.55
CA VAL A 893 2.08 4.91 9.10
C VAL A 893 3.07 4.21 10.02
N THR A 894 4.34 4.15 9.64
CA THR A 894 5.37 3.55 10.49
C THR A 894 5.54 4.33 11.80
N GLY A 895 5.48 5.67 11.77
CA GLY A 895 5.49 6.49 12.97
C GLY A 895 4.34 6.15 13.94
N LEU A 896 3.12 5.93 13.40
CA LEU A 896 1.96 5.48 14.17
C LEU A 896 2.19 4.10 14.80
N VAL A 897 2.73 3.14 14.04
CA VAL A 897 3.07 1.82 14.57
C VAL A 897 4.07 1.92 15.73
N CYS A 898 5.05 2.81 15.64
CA CYS A 898 6.04 2.98 16.71
C CYS A 898 5.44 3.59 17.99
N PHE A 899 4.36 4.37 17.91
CA PHE A 899 3.63 4.79 19.12
C PHE A 899 2.98 3.60 19.82
N GLU A 900 2.31 2.72 19.08
CA GLU A 900 1.72 1.51 19.65
C GLU A 900 2.78 0.55 20.19
N PHE A 901 3.94 0.45 19.52
CA PHE A 901 5.11 -0.29 20.02
C PHE A 901 5.54 0.16 21.42
N LEU A 902 5.63 1.47 21.65
CA LEU A 902 5.98 2.02 22.96
C LEU A 902 4.94 1.66 24.03
N LYS A 903 3.65 1.60 23.67
CA LYS A 903 2.57 1.24 24.59
C LYS A 903 2.59 -0.24 24.97
N VAL A 904 2.77 -1.14 23.99
CA VAL A 904 2.84 -2.59 24.21
C VAL A 904 3.94 -2.94 25.21
N PHE A 905 5.13 -2.38 25.03
CA PHE A 905 6.24 -2.66 25.95
C PHE A 905 6.18 -1.85 27.26
N GLN A 906 5.11 -1.09 27.50
CA GLN A 906 4.76 -0.55 28.81
C GLN A 906 3.56 -1.27 29.44
N ASP A 907 2.99 -2.27 28.76
CA ASP A 907 1.79 -2.99 29.17
C ASP A 907 0.59 -2.07 29.46
N LYS A 908 0.39 -1.07 28.59
CA LYS A 908 -0.71 -0.09 28.73
C LYS A 908 -2.10 -0.76 28.75
N PRO A 909 -3.12 -0.14 29.37
CA PRO A 909 -4.50 -0.61 29.31
C PRO A 909 -5.09 -0.48 27.89
N LEU A 910 -6.21 -1.17 27.63
CA LEU A 910 -6.79 -1.29 26.28
C LEU A 910 -7.11 0.06 25.63
N ASP A 911 -7.74 0.95 26.39
CA ASP A 911 -8.21 2.28 25.97
C ASP A 911 -7.08 3.23 25.52
N HIS A 912 -5.83 2.91 25.88
CA HIS A 912 -4.64 3.62 25.42
C HIS A 912 -4.19 3.23 24.01
N TYR A 913 -4.51 2.02 23.53
CA TYR A 913 -4.13 1.58 22.19
C TYR A 913 -5.02 2.21 21.13
N LYS A 914 -4.47 2.41 19.93
CA LYS A 914 -5.18 3.04 18.80
C LYS A 914 -4.87 2.32 17.48
N ASN A 915 -5.92 1.87 16.79
CA ASN A 915 -5.88 1.56 15.37
C ASN A 915 -6.05 2.87 14.58
N GLY A 916 -5.14 3.13 13.65
CA GLY A 916 -5.11 4.37 12.87
C GLY A 916 -5.59 4.17 11.44
N PHE A 917 -6.32 5.13 10.91
CA PHE A 917 -6.79 5.18 9.53
C PHE A 917 -6.52 6.58 8.99
N VAL A 918 -5.74 6.66 7.92
CA VAL A 918 -5.32 7.95 7.36
C VAL A 918 -5.53 8.01 5.86
N ASN A 919 -5.79 9.21 5.38
CA ASN A 919 -5.66 9.56 3.97
C ASN A 919 -4.95 10.90 3.90
N LEU A 920 -3.83 10.99 3.18
CA LEU A 920 -3.13 12.25 3.00
C LEU A 920 -3.66 13.08 1.82
N ALA A 921 -4.53 12.53 0.98
CA ALA A 921 -5.16 13.25 -0.12
C ALA A 921 -6.25 14.23 0.36
N LEU A 922 -7.11 13.73 1.24
CA LEU A 922 -8.08 14.47 2.03
C LEU A 922 -7.48 14.44 3.42
N PRO A 923 -6.91 15.50 4.00
CA PRO A 923 -6.10 15.44 5.23
C PRO A 923 -6.91 14.85 6.40
N LEU A 924 -7.02 13.53 6.43
CA LEU A 924 -8.00 12.76 7.18
C LEU A 924 -7.22 11.80 8.05
N PHE A 925 -7.53 11.87 9.33
CA PHE A 925 -6.93 11.08 10.38
C PHE A 925 -8.06 10.65 11.28
N THR A 926 -8.15 9.34 11.51
CA THR A 926 -9.13 8.76 12.41
C THR A 926 -8.43 7.67 13.22
N PHE A 927 -8.69 7.65 14.52
CA PHE A 927 -8.22 6.62 15.42
C PHE A 927 -9.40 5.93 16.08
N ALA A 928 -9.28 4.63 16.29
CA ALA A 928 -10.26 3.83 17.00
C ALA A 928 -9.55 2.96 18.04
N GLU A 929 -10.20 2.72 19.17
CA GLU A 929 -9.75 1.71 20.13
C GLU A 929 -9.82 0.31 19.49
N PRO A 930 -8.80 -0.55 19.67
CA PRO A 930 -8.89 -1.94 19.24
C PRO A 930 -10.04 -2.68 19.93
N ILE A 931 -10.64 -3.63 19.22
CA ILE A 931 -11.77 -4.41 19.73
C ILE A 931 -11.24 -5.47 20.72
N GLU A 932 -11.94 -5.68 21.83
CA GLU A 932 -11.66 -6.77 22.78
C GLU A 932 -11.85 -8.15 22.12
N PRO A 933 -11.05 -9.16 22.49
CA PRO A 933 -11.25 -10.50 21.95
C PRO A 933 -12.62 -11.05 22.38
N LYS A 934 -13.34 -11.63 21.41
CA LYS A 934 -14.64 -12.23 21.68
C LYS A 934 -14.50 -13.37 22.70
N ALA A 935 -15.23 -13.24 23.81
CA ALA A 935 -15.28 -14.28 24.82
C ALA A 935 -16.37 -15.31 24.52
N THR A 936 -15.99 -16.57 24.52
CA THR A 936 -16.87 -17.74 24.50
C THR A 936 -17.04 -18.27 25.92
N LYS A 937 -18.26 -18.70 26.24
CA LYS A 937 -18.59 -19.34 27.52
C LYS A 937 -18.99 -20.77 27.24
N THR A 938 -18.42 -21.68 28.01
CA THR A 938 -18.75 -23.10 27.94
C THR A 938 -18.81 -23.69 29.34
N MET A 939 -19.45 -24.85 29.52
CA MET A 939 -19.51 -25.54 30.81
C MET A 939 -18.42 -26.62 30.86
N LEU A 940 -17.53 -26.54 31.86
CA LEU A 940 -16.52 -27.56 32.14
C LEU A 940 -16.60 -27.93 33.62
N LYS A 941 -16.68 -29.23 33.94
CA LYS A 941 -16.85 -29.73 35.32
C LYS A 941 -18.04 -29.11 36.09
N GLY A 942 -19.10 -28.72 35.38
CA GLY A 942 -20.25 -28.02 35.97
C GLY A 942 -19.98 -26.56 36.38
N GLU A 943 -18.85 -25.97 35.99
CA GLU A 943 -18.51 -24.56 36.19
C GLU A 943 -18.46 -23.81 34.85
N GLU A 944 -18.75 -22.50 34.88
CA GLU A 944 -18.63 -21.64 33.69
C GLU A 944 -17.14 -21.41 33.37
N TYR A 945 -16.69 -21.91 32.23
CA TYR A 945 -15.36 -21.66 31.68
C TYR A 945 -15.44 -20.60 30.57
N LYS A 946 -14.85 -19.44 30.83
CA LYS A 946 -14.78 -18.32 29.88
C LYS A 946 -13.41 -18.30 29.21
N TRP A 947 -13.39 -18.29 27.88
CA TRP A 947 -12.16 -18.29 27.09
C TRP A 947 -12.32 -17.42 25.82
N THR A 948 -11.21 -17.09 25.17
CA THR A 948 -11.07 -16.24 23.99
C THR A 948 -10.13 -16.89 22.98
N ALA A 949 -10.00 -16.34 21.77
CA ALA A 949 -9.06 -16.86 20.76
C ALA A 949 -7.58 -16.95 21.24
N TRP A 950 -7.20 -16.21 22.28
CA TRP A 950 -5.87 -16.25 22.89
C TRP A 950 -5.66 -17.41 23.87
N ASP A 951 -6.74 -18.00 24.37
CA ASP A 951 -6.68 -19.07 25.34
C ASP A 951 -6.47 -20.42 24.63
N ARG A 952 -5.74 -21.31 25.31
CA ARG A 952 -5.44 -22.66 24.84
C ARG A 952 -5.36 -23.63 26.00
N LEU A 953 -5.64 -24.90 25.73
CA LEU A 953 -5.45 -25.97 26.71
C LEU A 953 -4.04 -26.55 26.58
N GLU A 954 -3.25 -26.46 27.65
CA GLU A 954 -1.89 -27.03 27.72
C GLU A 954 -1.96 -28.49 28.16
N VAL A 955 -1.41 -29.41 27.35
CA VAL A 955 -1.36 -30.85 27.67
C VAL A 955 0.09 -31.33 27.75
N ASP A 956 0.64 -31.23 28.96
CA ASP A 956 2.00 -31.64 29.34
C ASP A 956 2.03 -33.04 29.95
N ARG A 957 1.80 -34.06 29.13
CA ARG A 957 1.77 -35.47 29.59
C ARG A 957 2.65 -36.42 28.77
N GLY A 958 3.40 -35.90 27.78
CA GLY A 958 4.14 -36.71 26.82
C GLY A 958 3.23 -37.42 25.82
N ASP A 959 3.82 -38.19 24.91
CA ASP A 959 3.10 -38.89 23.83
C ASP A 959 2.27 -40.08 24.33
N MET A 960 1.04 -39.77 24.75
CA MET A 960 -0.05 -40.66 25.12
C MET A 960 -0.60 -41.41 23.91
N THR A 961 -1.16 -42.59 24.15
CA THR A 961 -2.04 -43.25 23.19
C THR A 961 -3.36 -42.49 23.04
N LEU A 962 -4.04 -42.65 21.90
CA LEU A 962 -5.38 -42.07 21.72
C LEU A 962 -6.32 -42.47 22.85
N LYS A 963 -6.29 -43.73 23.30
CA LYS A 963 -7.11 -44.19 24.43
C LYS A 963 -6.80 -43.44 25.74
N GLU A 964 -5.51 -43.23 26.04
CA GLU A 964 -5.09 -42.48 27.22
C GLU A 964 -5.48 -41.01 27.12
N PHE A 965 -5.38 -40.40 25.92
CA PHE A 965 -5.80 -39.04 25.67
C PHE A 965 -7.31 -38.85 25.90
N LEU A 966 -8.15 -39.75 25.37
CA LEU A 966 -9.60 -39.69 25.58
C LEU A 966 -9.97 -39.82 27.06
N ALA A 967 -9.37 -40.79 27.75
CA ALA A 967 -9.60 -40.99 29.19
C ALA A 967 -9.05 -39.83 30.04
N TYR A 968 -7.96 -39.20 29.61
CA TYR A 968 -7.45 -37.98 30.22
C TYR A 968 -8.47 -36.85 30.09
N PHE A 969 -9.04 -36.66 28.91
CA PHE A 969 -9.99 -35.57 28.65
C PHE A 969 -11.27 -35.73 29.47
N GLU A 970 -11.82 -36.95 29.52
CA GLU A 970 -12.98 -37.28 30.34
C GLU A 970 -12.70 -37.01 31.83
N LYS A 971 -11.53 -37.41 32.33
CA LYS A 971 -11.17 -37.20 33.74
C LYS A 971 -10.86 -35.74 34.08
N GLU A 972 -10.15 -35.05 33.20
CA GLU A 972 -9.61 -33.70 33.47
C GLU A 972 -10.58 -32.59 33.10
N TYR A 973 -11.54 -32.82 32.23
CA TYR A 973 -12.49 -31.80 31.78
C TYR A 973 -13.96 -32.19 31.98
N ASP A 974 -14.24 -33.42 32.43
CA ASP A 974 -15.61 -33.96 32.55
C ASP A 974 -16.36 -33.89 31.20
N ALA A 975 -15.63 -34.14 30.11
CA ALA A 975 -16.12 -34.02 28.74
C ALA A 975 -15.66 -35.21 27.88
N GLU A 976 -16.57 -35.80 27.13
CA GLU A 976 -16.30 -36.90 26.19
C GLU A 976 -15.88 -36.35 24.83
N VAL A 977 -14.66 -36.64 24.38
CA VAL A 977 -14.18 -36.19 23.06
C VAL A 977 -14.97 -36.88 21.95
N SER A 978 -15.70 -36.10 21.16
CA SER A 978 -16.47 -36.56 20.00
C SER A 978 -15.63 -36.56 18.72
N MET A 979 -14.69 -35.61 18.58
CA MET A 979 -13.76 -35.50 17.45
C MET A 979 -12.40 -34.95 17.90
N LEU A 980 -11.33 -35.48 17.29
CA LEU A 980 -9.94 -34.98 17.43
C LEU A 980 -9.32 -34.82 16.04
N SER A 981 -8.79 -33.65 15.74
CA SER A 981 -8.11 -33.34 14.47
C SER A 981 -6.72 -32.71 14.67
N TYR A 982 -5.89 -32.86 13.62
CA TYR A 982 -4.61 -32.18 13.45
C TYR A 982 -4.63 -31.46 12.10
N GLY A 983 -4.72 -30.13 12.14
CA GLY A 983 -5.10 -29.32 10.98
C GLY A 983 -6.41 -29.82 10.36
N VAL A 984 -6.44 -29.94 9.04
CA VAL A 984 -7.62 -30.45 8.30
C VAL A 984 -7.86 -31.96 8.41
N THR A 985 -7.02 -32.68 9.15
CA THR A 985 -7.03 -34.15 9.20
C THR A 985 -7.69 -34.66 10.48
N ILE A 986 -8.80 -35.39 10.35
CA ILE A 986 -9.49 -36.04 11.47
C ILE A 986 -8.72 -37.29 11.93
N LEU A 987 -8.16 -37.23 13.13
CA LEU A 987 -7.45 -38.33 13.78
C LEU A 987 -8.44 -39.33 14.40
N TYR A 988 -9.48 -38.82 15.05
CA TYR A 988 -10.53 -39.61 15.69
C TYR A 988 -11.90 -38.93 15.56
N ALA A 989 -12.93 -39.75 15.38
CA ALA A 989 -14.33 -39.33 15.46
C ALA A 989 -15.16 -40.49 16.04
N MET A 990 -16.07 -40.20 16.95
CA MET A 990 -16.88 -41.20 17.66
C MET A 990 -17.71 -42.09 16.71
N TYR A 991 -18.13 -41.54 15.56
CA TYR A 991 -18.95 -42.23 14.56
C TYR A 991 -18.14 -43.03 13.51
N SER A 992 -16.83 -43.18 13.69
CA SER A 992 -15.96 -43.91 12.77
C SER A 992 -16.18 -45.44 12.80
N GLN A 993 -15.86 -46.15 11.70
CA GLN A 993 -16.00 -47.61 11.62
C GLN A 993 -15.26 -48.32 12.77
N LYS A 994 -15.96 -49.21 13.51
CA LYS A 994 -15.46 -49.89 14.72
C LYS A 994 -14.10 -50.58 14.54
N SER A 995 -13.80 -51.10 13.35
CA SER A 995 -12.52 -51.75 13.03
C SER A 995 -11.35 -50.76 12.99
N ARG A 996 -11.52 -49.59 12.36
CA ARG A 996 -10.51 -48.52 12.28
C ARG A 996 -10.29 -47.83 13.63
N SER A 997 -11.35 -47.67 14.42
CA SER A 997 -11.27 -47.07 15.75
C SER A 997 -10.41 -47.91 16.69
N LYS A 998 -10.55 -49.25 16.68
CA LYS A 998 -9.78 -50.13 17.58
C LYS A 998 -8.27 -50.11 17.33
N GLU A 999 -7.84 -49.99 16.07
CA GLU A 999 -6.42 -49.88 15.71
C GLU A 999 -5.82 -48.54 16.15
N ARG A 1000 -6.54 -47.44 15.89
CA ARG A 1000 -6.10 -46.07 16.25
C ARG A 1000 -6.03 -45.85 17.76
N MET A 1001 -6.92 -46.48 18.54
CA MET A 1001 -6.96 -46.35 20.01
C MET A 1001 -5.65 -46.74 20.70
N ALA A 1002 -4.89 -47.67 20.12
CA ALA A 1002 -3.61 -48.13 20.68
C ALA A 1002 -2.40 -47.33 20.18
N MET A 1003 -2.58 -46.47 19.16
CA MET A 1003 -1.50 -45.65 18.62
C MET A 1003 -1.24 -44.45 19.53
N LYS A 1004 0.03 -44.08 19.67
CA LYS A 1004 0.42 -42.76 20.21
C LYS A 1004 -0.12 -41.65 19.32
N ILE A 1005 -0.43 -40.49 19.89
CA ILE A 1005 -0.94 -39.35 19.11
C ILE A 1005 0.02 -38.98 17.98
N SER A 1006 1.34 -38.96 18.23
CA SER A 1006 2.32 -38.66 17.18
C SER A 1006 2.35 -39.70 16.06
N ASP A 1007 2.23 -40.98 16.38
CA ASP A 1007 2.18 -42.07 15.40
C ASP A 1007 0.87 -42.06 14.62
N LEU A 1008 -0.23 -41.69 15.27
CA LEU A 1008 -1.54 -41.53 14.67
C LEU A 1008 -1.52 -40.39 13.64
N VAL A 1009 -0.93 -39.25 13.98
CA VAL A 1009 -0.72 -38.13 13.04
C VAL A 1009 0.07 -38.59 11.82
N ARG A 1010 1.22 -39.27 12.00
CA ARG A 1010 2.03 -39.77 10.88
C ARG A 1010 1.25 -40.75 10.00
N THR A 1011 0.48 -41.64 10.62
CA THR A 1011 -0.27 -42.68 9.92
C THR A 1011 -1.41 -42.11 9.09
N VAL A 1012 -2.18 -41.17 9.65
CA VAL A 1012 -3.37 -40.62 8.98
C VAL A 1012 -2.98 -39.57 7.95
N THR A 1013 -2.01 -38.69 8.25
CA THR A 1013 -1.55 -37.67 7.30
C THR A 1013 -0.65 -38.24 6.20
N LYS A 1014 -0.05 -39.42 6.44
CA LYS A 1014 1.01 -40.03 5.61
C LYS A 1014 2.24 -39.13 5.45
N LYS A 1015 2.43 -38.18 6.37
CA LYS A 1015 3.56 -37.25 6.40
C LYS A 1015 4.35 -37.42 7.69
N PRO A 1016 5.69 -37.30 7.66
CA PRO A 1016 6.48 -37.26 8.88
C PRO A 1016 6.15 -35.99 9.68
N ILE A 1017 6.27 -36.08 11.01
CA ILE A 1017 6.26 -34.90 11.90
C ILE A 1017 7.68 -34.35 11.94
N ASP A 1018 7.85 -33.04 11.83
CA ASP A 1018 9.16 -32.40 11.94
C ASP A 1018 9.78 -32.68 13.32
N PRO A 1019 11.00 -33.27 13.38
CA PRO A 1019 11.68 -33.56 14.64
C PRO A 1019 12.06 -32.31 15.45
N LYS A 1020 11.92 -31.09 14.93
CA LYS A 1020 12.11 -29.83 15.67
C LYS A 1020 10.85 -29.32 16.37
N LEU A 1021 9.65 -29.75 15.95
CA LEU A 1021 8.38 -29.31 16.58
C LEU A 1021 8.29 -29.83 18.02
N LYS A 1022 8.15 -28.93 18.99
CA LYS A 1022 7.91 -29.26 20.40
C LYS A 1022 6.47 -29.69 20.64
N TYR A 1023 5.53 -29.12 19.89
CA TYR A 1023 4.09 -29.26 20.14
C TYR A 1023 3.34 -29.79 18.91
N LEU A 1024 2.21 -30.45 19.14
CA LEU A 1024 1.18 -30.67 18.13
C LEU A 1024 -0.02 -29.81 18.47
N ILE A 1025 -0.54 -29.06 17.48
CA ILE A 1025 -1.79 -28.29 17.63
C ILE A 1025 -2.94 -29.23 17.33
N LEU A 1026 -3.77 -29.51 18.33
CA LEU A 1026 -4.93 -30.38 18.19
C LEU A 1026 -6.21 -29.59 18.38
N GLU A 1027 -7.20 -29.87 17.54
CA GLU A 1027 -8.57 -29.38 17.73
C GLU A 1027 -9.42 -30.51 18.29
N VAL A 1028 -10.22 -30.18 19.30
CA VAL A 1028 -11.09 -31.13 19.99
C VAL A 1028 -12.52 -30.61 19.95
N CYS A 1029 -13.43 -31.44 19.47
CA CYS A 1029 -14.84 -31.32 19.80
C CYS A 1029 -15.13 -32.30 20.92
N ALA A 1030 -15.80 -31.85 21.97
CA ALA A 1030 -16.20 -32.67 23.09
C ALA A 1030 -17.68 -32.46 23.41
N MET A 1031 -18.27 -33.41 24.11
CA MET A 1031 -19.63 -33.35 24.62
C MET A 1031 -19.59 -33.35 26.16
N ASP A 1032 -20.51 -32.64 26.80
CA ASP A 1032 -20.66 -32.68 28.24
C ASP A 1032 -21.42 -33.93 28.71
N ALA A 1033 -21.65 -34.04 30.03
CA ALA A 1033 -22.38 -35.16 30.63
C ALA A 1033 -23.84 -35.29 30.15
N ASP A 1034 -24.44 -34.22 29.64
CA ASP A 1034 -25.80 -34.20 29.09
C ASP A 1034 -25.82 -34.50 27.58
N GLY A 1035 -24.64 -34.63 26.96
CA GLY A 1035 -24.47 -34.92 25.54
C GLY A 1035 -24.56 -33.69 24.64
N GLU A 1036 -24.45 -32.48 25.21
CA GLU A 1036 -24.40 -31.23 24.45
C GLU A 1036 -22.95 -30.93 23.99
N ASP A 1037 -22.80 -30.37 22.79
CA ASP A 1037 -21.48 -30.02 22.25
C ASP A 1037 -20.85 -28.86 23.04
N VAL A 1038 -19.61 -29.07 23.47
CA VAL A 1038 -18.80 -28.13 24.25
C VAL A 1038 -17.75 -27.50 23.34
N GLU A 1039 -17.83 -26.19 23.13
CA GLU A 1039 -16.80 -25.44 22.41
C GLU A 1039 -15.61 -25.16 23.33
N LEU A 1040 -14.43 -25.62 22.92
CA LEU A 1040 -13.19 -25.51 23.68
C LEU A 1040 -12.12 -24.81 22.87
N PRO A 1041 -11.17 -24.13 23.53
CA PRO A 1041 -10.01 -23.62 22.84
C PRO A 1041 -9.16 -24.77 22.29
N TYR A 1042 -8.32 -24.47 21.30
CA TYR A 1042 -7.39 -25.45 20.75
C TYR A 1042 -6.41 -25.97 21.82
N LEU A 1043 -5.87 -27.17 21.60
CA LEU A 1043 -4.92 -27.79 22.50
C LEU A 1043 -3.50 -27.65 21.97
N ARG A 1044 -2.58 -27.29 22.87
CA ARG A 1044 -1.14 -27.39 22.65
C ARG A 1044 -0.63 -28.67 23.31
N TYR A 1045 -0.37 -29.69 22.48
CA TYR A 1045 -0.03 -31.04 22.95
C TYR A 1045 1.48 -31.28 22.95
N HIS A 1046 2.07 -31.40 24.14
CA HIS A 1046 3.48 -31.67 24.33
C HIS A 1046 3.75 -33.17 24.27
N TYR A 1047 4.09 -33.66 23.08
CA TYR A 1047 4.33 -35.08 22.83
C TYR A 1047 5.79 -35.50 23.14
N LYS A 1048 6.74 -34.57 23.14
CA LYS A 1048 8.14 -34.84 23.51
C LYS A 1048 8.31 -34.70 25.02
N GLN A 1049 8.98 -35.67 25.65
CA GLN A 1049 9.49 -35.49 27.03
C GLN A 1049 10.63 -34.47 26.98
N GLN A 1050 10.55 -33.43 27.81
CA GLN A 1050 11.61 -32.43 27.99
C GLN A 1050 12.86 -33.04 28.64
#